data_AF-A0A812HZT9-F1
#
_entry.id   AF-A0A812HZT9-F1
#
_cell.length_a   1.000
_cell.length_b   1.000
_cell.length_c   1.000
_cell.angle_alpha   90.00
_cell.angle_beta   90.00
_cell.angle_gamma   90.00
#
_symmetry.space_group_name_H-M   'P 1'
#
loop_
_entity.id
_entity.type
_entity.pdbx_description
1 polymer ?
#
loop_
_entity_poly.entity_id
_entity_poly.type
_entity_poly.pdbx_seq_one_letter_code
_entity_poly.pdbx_strand_id
1 'polypeptide(L)'
;MDKTKNAMSPEEQLEDLQRRFTLLEGERKATYETAKLNIQQNKEIITQMKEENKTLRNQIAEIRIEKPESLEKSLEKTMTEVQNLQRRIDLVKNENNKKREYLDQSRTRGCGRPTCRNMDTDVSDDGVDFPLPEGVKKEILSEAASSDWAKPREGDEVTVHYVGTLESGEQFANSRDGEALTFLLGRGEAVKAWDLGIPTMRKGEVAKFKVAPEFAYGPEGSEKVPPNSAVTYEIELVSWRARLDLFSDGTVIKTVVQEGSGWKMARMKDEVCLSLKVERSDGTTFYQVDSFEYVLGSDLLGPWSKAADRALVSMKRGGLALLHFAKTFDCGAEPQELSATLTLHQIYETSDISFKKDKTLLKKQIVEGEGHEKPKDGSKVRLRVELAADAAKKAIPCFEPQVLEFVAGEGEVTDAFEFCTAEMKKEEKAELRVQQPAQAAEPRLGLENLGVDEVLLTLVLEDFEPAKHAFSLSPEEKMERAASKKDTGTKLFKAQRWAMATKNYQAVSDMLSYMAIAELEGEAKSKAENLKLTCNLNSAACLLKLQCFNEAKAACELVLEQQGDNLKALFRRAQAEIGLKNFVECIADCKRVLQLDADNRDAKLLLRQAATAQKEATKKSKEVYASMFGAGSADAKASAEAKPTPKAEPRPRAAATATAPPAPGLLGSLYQHVAAFFHFWNRLAWSGMSTIFGRLMPRLRDRS
;
A
#
# COMPACT_ATOMS: atom_id res chain seq x y z
N MET A 1 -4.85 39.84 -44.17
CA MET A 1 -3.41 40.06 -44.00
C MET A 1 -3.00 39.48 -42.65
N ASP A 2 -2.15 38.46 -42.71
CA ASP A 2 -1.24 37.93 -41.69
C ASP A 2 -1.78 37.60 -40.27
N LYS A 3 -2.16 36.32 -40.07
CA LYS A 3 -2.26 35.66 -38.75
C LYS A 3 -1.36 34.42 -38.66
N THR A 4 -0.19 34.47 -39.30
CA THR A 4 0.84 33.43 -39.19
C THR A 4 2.04 33.99 -38.44
N LYS A 5 1.91 34.19 -37.12
CA LYS A 5 3.08 34.28 -36.23
C LYS A 5 2.77 33.59 -34.90
N ASN A 6 3.63 32.62 -34.57
CA ASN A 6 3.78 31.86 -33.33
C ASN A 6 3.19 30.43 -33.27
N ALA A 7 3.11 29.72 -34.39
CA ALA A 7 3.28 28.27 -34.34
C ALA A 7 4.76 27.97 -34.59
N MET A 8 5.45 27.38 -33.60
CA MET A 8 6.85 26.94 -33.79
C MET A 8 6.91 26.02 -35.00
N SER A 9 7.88 26.25 -35.89
CA SER A 9 8.07 25.40 -37.06
C SER A 9 8.36 23.95 -36.63
N PRO A 10 8.07 22.94 -37.45
CA PRO A 10 8.41 21.56 -37.14
C PRO A 10 9.91 21.36 -36.84
N GLU A 11 10.78 22.19 -37.42
CA GLU A 11 12.21 22.21 -37.16
C GLU A 11 12.53 22.79 -35.77
N GLU A 12 11.86 23.87 -35.37
CA GLU A 12 11.96 24.46 -34.02
C GLU A 12 11.41 23.52 -32.94
N GLN A 13 10.34 22.78 -33.24
CA GLN A 13 9.80 21.75 -32.35
C GLN A 13 10.76 20.58 -32.17
N LEU A 14 11.43 20.15 -33.24
CA LEU A 14 12.44 19.10 -33.18
C LEU A 14 13.67 19.55 -32.37
N GLU A 15 14.11 20.79 -32.56
CA GLU A 15 15.24 21.34 -31.81
C GLU A 15 14.92 21.54 -30.31
N ASP A 16 13.71 22.01 -29.97
CA ASP A 16 13.23 22.08 -28.58
C ASP A 16 13.14 20.68 -27.94
N LEU A 17 12.66 19.68 -28.68
CA LEU A 17 12.63 18.29 -28.20
C LEU A 17 14.05 17.74 -27.95
N GLN A 18 14.99 18.00 -28.86
CA GLN A 18 16.38 17.58 -28.72
C GLN A 18 17.06 18.25 -27.52
N ARG A 19 16.80 19.54 -27.28
CA ARG A 19 17.29 20.29 -26.10
C ARG A 19 16.71 19.73 -24.80
N ARG A 20 15.40 19.45 -24.76
CA ARG A 20 14.77 18.84 -23.57
C ARG A 20 15.30 17.43 -23.32
N PHE A 21 15.54 16.65 -24.36
CA PHE A 21 16.13 15.31 -24.24
C PHE A 21 17.54 15.38 -23.67
N THR A 22 18.40 16.28 -24.16
CA THR A 22 19.76 16.47 -23.61
C THR A 22 19.73 16.94 -22.16
N LEU A 23 18.78 17.80 -21.80
CA LEU A 23 18.63 18.29 -20.42
C LEU A 23 18.20 17.17 -19.47
N LEU A 24 17.21 16.34 -19.87
CA LEU A 24 16.77 15.16 -19.12
C LEU A 24 17.85 14.08 -19.01
N GLU A 25 18.64 13.87 -20.07
CA GLU A 25 19.79 12.97 -19.99
C GLU A 25 20.87 13.48 -19.04
N GLY A 26 21.09 14.80 -19.01
CA GLY A 26 21.98 15.47 -18.06
C GLY A 26 21.53 15.28 -16.61
N GLU A 27 20.26 15.54 -16.32
CA GLU A 27 19.66 15.35 -14.99
C GLU A 27 19.70 13.89 -14.55
N ARG A 28 19.40 12.95 -15.46
CA ARG A 28 19.49 11.51 -15.19
C ARG A 28 20.93 11.09 -14.84
N LYS A 29 21.92 11.55 -15.61
CA LYS A 29 23.35 11.26 -15.35
C LYS A 29 23.80 11.87 -14.03
N ALA A 30 23.41 13.11 -13.72
CA ALA A 30 23.75 13.76 -12.46
C ALA A 30 23.16 13.03 -11.25
N THR A 31 21.91 12.57 -11.37
CA THR A 31 21.22 11.79 -10.32
C THR A 31 21.91 10.43 -10.11
N TYR A 32 22.31 9.77 -11.20
CA TYR A 32 23.03 8.49 -11.16
C TYR A 32 24.40 8.61 -10.50
N GLU A 33 25.21 9.61 -10.87
CA GLU A 33 26.53 9.83 -10.27
C GLU A 33 26.42 10.24 -8.79
N THR A 34 25.40 11.04 -8.42
CA THR A 34 25.13 11.39 -7.02
C THR A 34 24.77 10.16 -6.19
N ALA A 35 23.91 9.27 -6.73
CA ALA A 35 23.55 8.03 -6.06
C ALA A 35 24.75 7.08 -5.91
N LYS A 36 25.62 7.01 -6.93
CA LYS A 36 26.87 6.22 -6.90
C LYS A 36 27.85 6.73 -5.85
N LEU A 37 28.06 8.05 -5.76
CA LEU A 37 28.93 8.67 -4.75
C LEU A 37 28.41 8.41 -3.33
N ASN A 38 27.08 8.53 -3.12
CA ASN A 38 26.45 8.22 -1.84
C ASN A 38 26.63 6.75 -1.43
N ILE A 39 26.54 5.81 -2.36
CA ILE A 39 26.80 4.38 -2.09
C ILE A 39 28.26 4.16 -1.68
N GLN A 40 29.20 4.88 -2.31
CA GLN A 40 30.62 4.78 -1.97
C GLN A 40 30.92 5.35 -0.58
N GLN A 41 30.39 6.54 -0.26
CA GLN A 41 30.51 7.13 1.08
C GLN A 41 29.89 6.23 2.16
N ASN A 42 28.72 5.65 1.89
CA ASN A 42 28.09 4.73 2.83
C ASN A 42 28.89 3.44 3.05
N LYS A 43 29.64 2.95 2.05
CA LYS A 43 30.57 1.82 2.22
C LYS A 43 31.74 2.18 3.14
N GLU A 44 32.27 3.39 3.01
CA GLU A 44 33.34 3.90 3.90
C GLU A 44 32.84 4.01 5.34
N ILE A 45 31.64 4.56 5.55
CA ILE A 45 30.99 4.63 6.86
C ILE A 45 30.80 3.23 7.47
N ILE A 46 30.30 2.25 6.71
CA ILE A 46 30.14 0.87 7.20
C ILE A 46 31.50 0.26 7.58
N THR A 47 32.55 0.55 6.81
CA THR A 47 33.91 0.04 7.09
C THR A 47 34.45 0.63 8.38
N GLN A 48 34.28 1.94 8.59
CA GLN A 48 34.65 2.63 9.82
C GLN A 48 33.89 2.08 11.04
N MET A 49 32.58 1.91 10.92
CA MET A 49 31.75 1.35 12.01
C MET A 49 32.13 -0.10 12.35
N LYS A 50 32.58 -0.89 11.36
CA LYS A 50 33.09 -2.24 11.61
C LYS A 50 34.41 -2.24 12.38
N GLU A 51 35.32 -1.32 12.07
CA GLU A 51 36.59 -1.21 12.80
C GLU A 51 36.38 -0.67 14.23
N GLU A 52 35.44 0.26 14.42
CA GLU A 52 34.98 0.69 15.75
C GLU A 52 34.37 -0.47 16.54
N ASN A 53 33.51 -1.29 15.92
CA ASN A 53 32.91 -2.46 16.56
C ASN A 53 33.97 -3.51 16.96
N LYS A 54 34.98 -3.73 16.11
CA LYS A 54 36.13 -4.58 16.41
C LYS A 54 36.95 -4.04 17.59
N THR A 55 37.19 -2.73 17.63
CA THR A 55 37.89 -2.06 18.74
C THR A 55 37.12 -2.21 20.06
N LEU A 56 35.80 -2.01 20.05
CA LEU A 56 34.94 -2.19 21.22
C LEU A 56 34.90 -3.64 21.70
N ARG A 57 34.87 -4.62 20.78
CA ARG A 57 34.95 -6.05 21.12
C ARG A 57 36.28 -6.41 21.77
N ASN A 58 37.38 -5.82 21.31
CA ASN A 58 38.70 -6.00 21.92
C ASN A 58 38.75 -5.38 23.34
N GLN A 59 38.18 -4.19 23.54
CA GLN A 59 38.06 -3.56 24.87
C GLN A 59 37.19 -4.40 25.82
N ILE A 60 36.11 -5.00 25.33
CA ILE A 60 35.27 -5.93 26.10
C ILE A 60 36.06 -7.18 26.51
N ALA A 61 36.95 -7.68 25.65
CA ALA A 61 37.80 -8.82 25.96
C ALA A 61 38.85 -8.48 27.03
N GLU A 62 39.44 -7.28 26.98
CA GLU A 62 40.38 -6.78 28.00
C GLU A 62 39.70 -6.58 29.37
N ILE A 63 38.49 -5.98 29.39
CA ILE A 63 37.69 -5.80 30.61
C ILE A 63 37.30 -7.14 31.25
N ARG A 64 37.15 -8.21 30.45
CA ARG A 64 36.79 -9.55 30.96
C ARG A 64 37.91 -10.25 31.75
N ILE A 65 39.15 -9.77 31.65
CA ILE A 65 40.33 -10.36 32.29
C ILE A 65 40.53 -9.84 33.72
N GLU A 66 39.97 -8.66 34.07
CA GLU A 66 40.06 -8.08 35.41
C GLU A 66 38.70 -8.12 36.15
N LYS A 67 38.66 -8.65 37.38
CA LYS A 67 37.55 -8.45 38.34
C LYS A 67 38.13 -7.94 39.66
N PRO A 68 37.48 -6.98 40.36
CA PRO A 68 36.05 -7.04 40.70
C PRO A 68 35.19 -5.75 40.61
N GLU A 69 33.87 -5.99 40.48
CA GLU A 69 32.66 -5.25 40.92
C GLU A 69 32.39 -3.79 40.50
N SER A 70 33.36 -3.01 40.01
CA SER A 70 33.12 -1.63 39.53
C SER A 70 32.77 -1.55 38.03
N LEU A 71 33.07 -2.60 37.26
CA LEU A 71 33.05 -2.59 35.78
C LEU A 71 31.77 -3.13 35.11
N GLU A 72 30.79 -3.68 35.84
CA GLU A 72 29.59 -4.27 35.24
C GLU A 72 28.72 -3.24 34.51
N LYS A 73 28.54 -2.04 35.08
CA LYS A 73 27.84 -0.93 34.42
C LYS A 73 28.57 -0.43 33.17
N SER A 74 29.91 -0.47 33.19
CA SER A 74 30.71 -0.07 32.04
C SER A 74 30.55 -1.09 30.91
N LEU A 75 30.65 -2.39 31.24
CA LEU A 75 30.45 -3.50 30.30
C LEU A 75 29.03 -3.49 29.68
N GLU A 76 27.99 -3.26 30.48
CA GLU A 76 26.61 -3.18 30.03
C GLU A 76 26.39 -1.97 29.08
N LYS A 77 27.01 -0.83 29.38
CA LYS A 77 27.02 0.35 28.51
C LYS A 77 27.71 0.04 27.17
N THR A 78 28.89 -0.60 27.20
CA THR A 78 29.63 -0.96 25.99
C THR A 78 28.87 -1.99 25.15
N MET A 79 28.21 -2.98 25.77
CA MET A 79 27.35 -3.94 25.07
C MET A 79 26.14 -3.27 24.39
N THR A 80 25.53 -2.29 25.05
CA THR A 80 24.42 -1.51 24.49
C THR A 80 24.88 -0.66 23.29
N GLU A 81 26.06 -0.06 23.37
CA GLU A 81 26.67 0.70 22.27
C GLU A 81 26.97 -0.20 21.06
N VAL A 82 27.46 -1.43 21.27
CA VAL A 82 27.66 -2.43 20.21
C VAL A 82 26.33 -2.82 19.54
N GLN A 83 25.27 -3.04 20.31
CA GLN A 83 23.93 -3.34 19.77
C GLN A 83 23.34 -2.16 18.98
N ASN A 84 23.57 -0.92 19.42
CA ASN A 84 23.13 0.28 18.72
C ASN A 84 23.91 0.51 17.42
N LEU A 85 25.21 0.27 17.43
CA LEU A 85 26.03 0.29 16.21
C LEU A 85 25.58 -0.77 15.20
N GLN A 86 25.25 -1.98 15.67
CA GLN A 86 24.74 -3.04 14.81
C GLN A 86 23.42 -2.64 14.13
N ARG A 87 22.46 -2.09 14.89
CA ARG A 87 21.20 -1.56 14.34
C ARG A 87 21.42 -0.45 13.31
N ARG A 88 22.38 0.46 13.55
CA ARG A 88 22.73 1.53 12.60
C ARG A 88 23.35 0.98 11.31
N ILE A 89 24.21 -0.03 11.41
CA ILE A 89 24.78 -0.71 10.23
C ILE A 89 23.66 -1.33 9.38
N ASP A 90 22.68 -1.96 10.00
CA ASP A 90 21.57 -2.61 9.28
C ASP A 90 20.62 -1.60 8.63
N LEU A 91 20.39 -0.44 9.25
CA LEU A 91 19.65 0.67 8.63
C LEU A 91 20.37 1.22 7.38
N VAL A 92 21.68 1.45 7.47
CA VAL A 92 22.48 1.95 6.32
C VAL A 92 22.55 0.92 5.20
N LYS A 93 22.62 -0.39 5.52
CA LYS A 93 22.51 -1.46 4.53
C LYS A 93 21.15 -1.44 3.81
N ASN A 94 20.06 -1.28 4.56
CA ASN A 94 18.71 -1.24 4.00
C ASN A 94 18.52 -0.01 3.08
N GLU A 95 19.02 1.17 3.48
CA GLU A 95 19.02 2.35 2.59
C GLU A 95 19.87 2.16 1.32
N ASN A 96 21.01 1.48 1.43
CA ASN A 96 21.84 1.17 0.26
C ASN A 96 21.16 0.19 -0.70
N ASN A 97 20.40 -0.78 -0.19
CA ASN A 97 19.63 -1.71 -1.03
C ASN A 97 18.54 -0.97 -1.79
N LYS A 98 17.76 -0.10 -1.13
CA LYS A 98 16.75 0.77 -1.78
C LYS A 98 17.35 1.66 -2.88
N LYS A 99 18.55 2.21 -2.65
CA LYS A 99 19.25 3.04 -3.65
C LYS A 99 19.80 2.22 -4.82
N ARG A 100 20.20 0.96 -4.58
CA ARG A 100 20.63 0.03 -5.64
C ARG A 100 19.45 -0.40 -6.52
N GLU A 101 18.29 -0.69 -5.93
CA GLU A 101 17.06 -0.98 -6.66
C GLU A 101 16.68 0.19 -7.59
N TYR A 102 16.76 1.43 -7.11
CA TYR A 102 16.55 2.62 -7.94
C TYR A 102 17.55 2.74 -9.10
N LEU A 103 18.81 2.39 -8.87
CA LEU A 103 19.86 2.40 -9.89
C LEU A 103 19.60 1.34 -10.99
N ASP A 104 19.11 0.16 -10.59
CA ASP A 104 18.86 -0.96 -11.48
C ASP A 104 17.58 -0.76 -12.33
N GLN A 105 16.55 -0.16 -11.73
CA GLN A 105 15.34 0.32 -12.42
C GLN A 105 15.64 1.39 -13.48
N SER A 106 16.67 2.20 -13.26
CA SER A 106 17.09 3.27 -14.19
C SER A 106 17.92 2.73 -15.37
N ARG A 107 18.53 1.56 -15.22
CA ARG A 107 19.41 0.91 -16.21
C ARG A 107 18.63 0.10 -17.24
N THR A 108 17.46 -0.43 -16.87
CA THR A 108 16.58 -1.26 -17.69
C THR A 108 15.71 -0.47 -18.69
N ARG A 109 15.55 0.85 -18.52
CA ARG A 109 14.76 1.71 -19.42
C ARG A 109 15.49 2.19 -20.69
N GLY A 110 16.76 1.80 -20.90
CA GLY A 110 17.62 2.25 -22.01
C GLY A 110 17.77 1.28 -23.20
N CYS A 111 17.25 0.05 -23.10
CA CYS A 111 17.45 -0.97 -24.14
C CYS A 111 16.10 -1.47 -24.68
N GLY A 112 15.76 -1.08 -25.91
CA GLY A 112 14.58 -1.56 -26.62
C GLY A 112 14.73 -3.03 -27.05
N ARG A 113 14.27 -3.95 -26.20
CA ARG A 113 13.70 -5.27 -26.59
C ARG A 113 12.89 -5.81 -25.39
N PRO A 114 11.67 -6.32 -25.59
CA PRO A 114 10.85 -6.80 -24.50
C PRO A 114 11.29 -8.20 -24.11
N THR A 115 11.94 -8.34 -22.96
CA THR A 115 11.88 -9.58 -22.18
C THR A 115 11.23 -9.24 -20.84
N CYS A 116 10.11 -9.91 -20.58
CA CYS A 116 9.36 -9.84 -19.34
C CYS A 116 10.29 -10.14 -18.16
N ARG A 117 10.36 -9.22 -17.19
CA ARG A 117 10.78 -9.51 -15.83
C ARG A 117 9.79 -8.85 -14.88
N ASN A 118 9.12 -9.71 -14.13
CA ASN A 118 8.21 -9.41 -13.05
C ASN A 118 8.92 -8.56 -11.98
N MET A 119 8.22 -7.58 -11.42
CA MET A 119 8.55 -7.04 -10.10
C MET A 119 7.57 -7.66 -9.11
N ASP A 120 7.94 -8.84 -8.66
CA ASP A 120 7.44 -9.45 -7.44
C ASP A 120 8.20 -8.77 -6.29
N THR A 121 7.50 -8.13 -5.34
CA THR A 121 8.09 -7.97 -3.99
C THR A 121 7.77 -9.26 -3.25
N ASP A 122 8.51 -10.28 -3.62
CA ASP A 122 8.71 -11.46 -2.81
C ASP A 122 9.35 -11.02 -1.48
N VAL A 123 9.08 -11.81 -0.44
CA VAL A 123 10.15 -12.12 0.51
C VAL A 123 11.16 -13.00 -0.23
N SER A 124 11.80 -12.39 -1.23
CA SER A 124 13.05 -12.84 -1.81
C SER A 124 14.09 -12.31 -0.85
N ASP A 125 14.22 -13.02 0.27
CA ASP A 125 15.56 -13.35 0.70
C ASP A 125 16.17 -14.04 -0.53
N ASP A 126 16.87 -13.24 -1.33
CA ASP A 126 17.72 -13.74 -2.38
C ASP A 126 18.56 -14.80 -1.69
N GLY A 127 18.25 -16.07 -1.95
CA GLY A 127 19.22 -17.13 -1.87
C GLY A 127 20.32 -16.76 -2.86
N VAL A 128 21.14 -15.77 -2.48
CA VAL A 128 22.48 -15.59 -2.97
C VAL A 128 23.03 -16.99 -2.84
N ASP A 129 23.32 -17.62 -3.97
CA ASP A 129 24.05 -18.88 -3.98
C ASP A 129 25.36 -18.56 -3.26
N PHE A 130 25.35 -18.74 -1.93
CA PHE A 130 26.54 -18.59 -1.12
C PHE A 130 27.48 -19.62 -1.72
N PRO A 131 28.65 -19.19 -2.20
CA PRO A 131 29.59 -20.14 -2.75
C PRO A 131 29.78 -21.22 -1.70
N LEU A 132 29.51 -22.47 -2.10
CA LEU A 132 29.67 -23.61 -1.21
C LEU A 132 31.07 -23.52 -0.59
N PRO A 133 31.21 -23.83 0.72
CA PRO A 133 32.48 -23.67 1.39
C PRO A 133 33.56 -24.50 0.71
N GLU A 134 34.80 -24.03 0.84
CA GLU A 134 35.96 -24.75 0.33
C GLU A 134 36.00 -26.15 0.94
N GLY A 135 35.75 -27.17 0.10
CA GLY A 135 35.55 -28.56 0.53
C GLY A 135 34.24 -29.20 0.04
N VAL A 136 33.27 -28.41 -0.42
CA VAL A 136 32.05 -28.92 -1.06
C VAL A 136 31.95 -28.35 -2.47
N LYS A 137 32.05 -29.20 -3.49
CA LYS A 137 31.94 -28.80 -4.90
C LYS A 137 30.71 -29.44 -5.52
N LYS A 138 29.87 -28.63 -6.15
CA LYS A 138 28.67 -29.06 -6.87
C LYS A 138 28.89 -29.00 -8.38
N GLU A 139 28.45 -30.03 -9.08
CA GLU A 139 28.35 -30.13 -10.53
C GLU A 139 26.94 -30.60 -10.89
N ILE A 140 26.23 -29.86 -11.75
CA ILE A 140 24.87 -30.25 -12.18
C ILE A 140 25.00 -31.30 -13.28
N LEU A 141 24.43 -32.49 -13.06
CA LEU A 141 24.41 -33.58 -14.04
C LEU A 141 23.17 -33.54 -14.92
N SER A 142 22.02 -33.19 -14.34
CA SER A 142 20.76 -32.97 -15.06
C SER A 142 20.06 -31.76 -14.48
N GLU A 143 19.68 -30.82 -15.34
CA GLU A 143 18.86 -29.68 -14.92
C GLU A 143 17.45 -30.13 -14.54
N ALA A 144 16.81 -29.35 -13.67
CA ALA A 144 15.41 -29.54 -13.31
C ALA A 144 14.50 -29.42 -14.54
N ALA A 145 13.59 -30.38 -14.72
CA ALA A 145 12.58 -30.32 -15.77
C ALA A 145 11.52 -29.22 -15.53
N SER A 146 11.42 -28.73 -14.29
CA SER A 146 10.47 -27.70 -13.89
C SER A 146 10.94 -26.29 -14.27
N SER A 147 10.02 -25.45 -14.75
CA SER A 147 10.24 -24.00 -14.89
C SER A 147 10.21 -23.25 -13.56
N ASP A 148 9.96 -23.96 -12.46
CA ASP A 148 9.95 -23.42 -11.10
C ASP A 148 11.39 -23.19 -10.59
N TRP A 149 11.63 -21.99 -10.08
CA TRP A 149 12.93 -21.55 -9.55
C TRP A 149 13.01 -21.69 -8.02
N ALA A 150 11.97 -22.20 -7.37
CA ALA A 150 11.97 -22.43 -5.94
C ALA A 150 13.03 -23.47 -5.55
N LYS A 151 13.67 -23.21 -4.41
CA LYS A 151 14.67 -24.08 -3.77
C LYS A 151 14.22 -24.36 -2.32
N PRO A 152 14.51 -25.55 -1.77
CA PRO A 152 14.14 -25.86 -0.40
C PRO A 152 14.92 -24.99 0.60
N ARG A 153 14.30 -24.69 1.73
CA ARG A 153 14.86 -23.85 2.80
C ARG A 153 15.17 -24.69 4.03
N GLU A 154 16.02 -24.16 4.91
CA GLU A 154 16.26 -24.77 6.22
C GLU A 154 14.93 -24.96 6.96
N GLY A 155 14.73 -26.18 7.49
CA GLY A 155 13.49 -26.61 8.14
C GLY A 155 12.52 -27.37 7.22
N ASP A 156 12.63 -27.26 5.90
CA ASP A 156 11.78 -27.98 4.95
C ASP A 156 12.01 -29.50 5.04
N GLU A 157 10.94 -30.26 4.78
CA GLU A 157 11.00 -31.72 4.66
C GLU A 157 11.36 -32.05 3.21
N VAL A 158 12.60 -32.47 2.96
CA VAL A 158 13.11 -32.76 1.62
C VAL A 158 13.13 -34.26 1.36
N THR A 159 12.82 -34.66 0.13
CA THR A 159 12.87 -36.05 -0.34
C THR A 159 13.89 -36.16 -1.47
N VAL A 160 14.88 -37.04 -1.32
CA VAL A 160 15.99 -37.20 -2.27
C VAL A 160 16.28 -38.67 -2.61
N HIS A 161 16.71 -38.90 -3.84
CA HIS A 161 17.45 -40.12 -4.19
C HIS A 161 18.94 -39.81 -4.24
N TYR A 162 19.79 -40.75 -3.82
CA TYR A 162 21.24 -40.52 -3.79
C TYR A 162 22.06 -41.78 -4.06
N VAL A 163 23.28 -41.58 -4.55
CA VAL A 163 24.33 -42.60 -4.65
C VAL A 163 25.62 -42.01 -4.07
N GLY A 164 26.19 -42.68 -3.07
CA GLY A 164 27.45 -42.31 -2.42
C GLY A 164 28.59 -43.24 -2.82
N THR A 165 29.69 -42.66 -3.32
CA THR A 165 30.90 -43.36 -3.76
C THR A 165 32.16 -42.81 -3.09
N LEU A 166 33.12 -43.69 -2.79
CA LEU A 166 34.48 -43.31 -2.38
C LEU A 166 35.31 -42.83 -3.58
N GLU A 167 36.46 -42.19 -3.33
CA GLU A 167 37.39 -41.81 -4.42
C GLU A 167 37.92 -43.01 -5.22
N SER A 168 37.91 -44.21 -4.63
CA SER A 168 38.22 -45.47 -5.33
C SER A 168 37.16 -45.87 -6.36
N GLY A 169 35.99 -45.22 -6.36
CA GLY A 169 34.84 -45.58 -7.19
C GLY A 169 33.90 -46.60 -6.54
N GLU A 170 34.23 -47.12 -5.35
CA GLU A 170 33.38 -48.04 -4.61
C GLU A 170 32.12 -47.35 -4.09
N GLN A 171 30.94 -47.91 -4.38
CA GLN A 171 29.65 -47.43 -3.87
C GLN A 171 29.43 -47.94 -2.44
N PHE A 172 29.21 -47.03 -1.49
CA PHE A 172 28.94 -47.37 -0.09
C PHE A 172 27.47 -47.17 0.30
N ALA A 173 26.72 -46.35 -0.44
CA ALA A 173 25.31 -46.10 -0.23
C ALA A 173 24.57 -45.81 -1.54
N ASN A 174 23.33 -46.30 -1.69
CA ASN A 174 22.51 -46.11 -2.87
C ASN A 174 21.03 -46.21 -2.48
N SER A 175 20.22 -45.20 -2.81
CA SER A 175 18.77 -45.20 -2.60
C SER A 175 17.95 -45.23 -3.91
N ARG A 176 18.60 -45.31 -5.08
CA ARG A 176 17.91 -45.41 -6.38
C ARG A 176 17.27 -46.78 -6.62
N ASP A 177 17.81 -47.81 -5.98
CA ASP A 177 17.29 -49.19 -6.05
C ASP A 177 16.26 -49.49 -4.92
N GLY A 178 15.85 -48.46 -4.15
CA GLY A 178 14.98 -48.59 -2.98
C GLY A 178 14.12 -47.35 -2.71
N GLU A 179 13.79 -47.09 -1.45
CA GLU A 179 12.97 -45.95 -1.06
C GLU A 179 13.77 -44.63 -1.01
N ALA A 180 13.14 -43.53 -1.44
CA ALA A 180 13.72 -42.20 -1.33
C ALA A 180 13.91 -41.79 0.14
N LEU A 181 15.01 -41.10 0.43
CA LEU A 181 15.30 -40.62 1.77
C LEU A 181 14.59 -39.30 2.01
N THR A 182 13.76 -39.24 3.07
CA THR A 182 13.08 -38.00 3.51
C THR A 182 13.61 -37.56 4.87
N PHE A 183 13.98 -36.29 5.01
CA PHE A 183 14.53 -35.73 6.25
C PHE A 183 14.32 -34.20 6.33
N LEU A 184 14.57 -33.61 7.50
CA LEU A 184 14.48 -32.16 7.71
C LEU A 184 15.80 -31.46 7.38
N LEU A 185 15.75 -30.54 6.44
CA LEU A 185 16.92 -29.82 5.96
C LEU A 185 17.50 -28.87 7.02
N GLY A 186 18.82 -28.91 7.22
CA GLY A 186 19.54 -28.01 8.15
C GLY A 186 19.45 -28.42 9.63
N ARG A 187 18.82 -29.55 9.95
CA ARG A 187 18.76 -30.10 11.32
C ARG A 187 19.93 -31.03 11.65
N GLY A 188 20.86 -31.26 10.72
CA GLY A 188 21.95 -32.21 10.89
C GLY A 188 21.50 -33.68 10.89
N GLU A 189 20.31 -33.97 10.32
CA GLU A 189 19.78 -35.33 10.17
C GLU A 189 20.48 -36.11 9.03
N ALA A 190 21.21 -35.40 8.17
CA ALA A 190 21.96 -35.95 7.05
C ALA A 190 23.45 -35.51 7.10
N VAL A 191 24.20 -35.89 6.07
CA VAL A 191 25.61 -35.48 5.91
C VAL A 191 25.69 -33.95 5.86
N LYS A 192 26.64 -33.33 6.58
CA LYS A 192 26.74 -31.85 6.70
C LYS A 192 26.76 -31.13 5.35
N ALA A 193 27.41 -31.71 4.35
CA ALA A 193 27.43 -31.15 3.00
C ALA A 193 26.05 -31.09 2.32
N TRP A 194 25.11 -31.93 2.71
CA TRP A 194 23.75 -31.95 2.14
C TRP A 194 22.92 -30.76 2.62
N ASP A 195 23.05 -30.40 3.91
CA ASP A 195 22.42 -29.20 4.48
C ASP A 195 22.89 -27.92 3.77
N LEU A 196 24.08 -27.93 3.16
CA LEU A 196 24.63 -26.83 2.38
C LEU A 196 24.31 -26.94 0.88
N GLY A 197 24.32 -28.16 0.34
CA GLY A 197 24.20 -28.44 -1.09
C GLY A 197 22.76 -28.46 -1.60
N ILE A 198 21.84 -29.09 -0.87
CA ILE A 198 20.43 -29.25 -1.29
C ILE A 198 19.68 -27.91 -1.41
N PRO A 199 19.89 -26.89 -0.55
CA PRO A 199 19.30 -25.56 -0.74
C PRO A 199 19.70 -24.88 -2.06
N THR A 200 20.71 -25.39 -2.77
CA THR A 200 21.13 -24.87 -4.08
C THR A 200 20.46 -25.58 -5.25
N MET A 201 19.75 -26.69 -5.00
CA MET A 201 19.13 -27.54 -6.02
C MET A 201 17.69 -27.13 -6.31
N ARG A 202 17.25 -27.37 -7.55
CA ARG A 202 15.85 -27.23 -7.98
C ARG A 202 15.12 -28.57 -8.00
N LYS A 203 13.78 -28.53 -7.98
CA LYS A 203 12.94 -29.74 -8.04
C LYS A 203 13.25 -30.57 -9.31
N GLY A 204 13.62 -31.82 -9.14
CA GLY A 204 14.03 -32.75 -10.20
C GLY A 204 15.46 -32.54 -10.71
N GLU A 205 16.24 -31.65 -10.11
CA GLU A 205 17.67 -31.49 -10.44
C GLU A 205 18.46 -32.70 -9.93
N VAL A 206 19.39 -33.19 -10.77
CA VAL A 206 20.39 -34.19 -10.38
C VAL A 206 21.76 -33.53 -10.35
N ALA A 207 22.42 -33.54 -9.19
CA ALA A 207 23.70 -32.90 -8.98
C ALA A 207 24.71 -33.83 -8.29
N LYS A 208 25.96 -33.71 -8.71
CA LYS A 208 27.12 -34.39 -8.12
C LYS A 208 27.80 -33.47 -7.14
N PHE A 209 27.99 -33.93 -5.91
CA PHE A 209 28.68 -33.25 -4.83
C PHE A 209 29.97 -33.99 -4.50
N LYS A 210 31.12 -33.35 -4.74
CA LYS A 210 32.39 -33.81 -4.18
C LYS A 210 32.59 -33.16 -2.81
N VAL A 211 32.70 -33.99 -1.78
CA VAL A 211 32.66 -33.58 -0.37
C VAL A 211 33.95 -33.99 0.33
N ALA A 212 34.64 -33.00 0.87
CA ALA A 212 35.83 -33.20 1.70
C ALA A 212 35.46 -33.81 3.06
N PRO A 213 36.39 -34.51 3.72
CA PRO A 213 36.08 -35.28 4.92
C PRO A 213 35.42 -34.45 6.04
N GLU A 214 35.79 -33.18 6.17
CA GLU A 214 35.30 -32.26 7.22
C GLU A 214 33.79 -31.99 7.13
N PHE A 215 33.24 -32.08 5.91
CA PHE A 215 31.82 -31.92 5.60
C PHE A 215 31.09 -33.26 5.37
N ALA A 216 31.81 -34.38 5.52
CA ALA A 216 31.29 -35.73 5.43
C ALA A 216 31.36 -36.46 6.79
N TYR A 217 32.29 -37.41 6.93
CA TYR A 217 32.41 -38.30 8.10
C TYR A 217 33.65 -38.02 8.97
N GLY A 218 34.48 -37.05 8.59
CA GLY A 218 35.61 -36.58 9.39
C GLY A 218 36.65 -37.66 9.74
N PRO A 219 37.40 -37.47 10.83
CA PRO A 219 38.44 -38.41 11.26
C PRO A 219 37.91 -39.72 11.84
N GLU A 220 36.62 -39.78 12.16
CA GLU A 220 35.99 -40.99 12.71
C GLU A 220 35.56 -41.95 11.60
N GLY A 221 35.21 -41.42 10.42
CA GLY A 221 34.68 -42.23 9.32
C GLY A 221 33.29 -42.81 9.64
N SER A 222 32.96 -43.90 8.98
CA SER A 222 31.75 -44.70 9.19
C SER A 222 32.04 -46.16 8.87
N GLU A 223 31.11 -47.07 9.14
CA GLU A 223 31.28 -48.52 8.92
C GLU A 223 31.75 -48.86 7.50
N LYS A 224 31.28 -48.11 6.49
CA LYS A 224 31.62 -48.29 5.07
C LYS A 224 32.49 -47.16 4.49
N VAL A 225 32.88 -46.18 5.32
CA VAL A 225 33.64 -45.00 4.86
C VAL A 225 34.86 -44.84 5.74
N PRO A 226 36.08 -45.04 5.22
CA PRO A 226 37.28 -44.93 6.04
C PRO A 226 37.47 -43.53 6.64
N PRO A 227 38.17 -43.41 7.78
CA PRO A 227 38.59 -42.13 8.36
C PRO A 227 39.20 -41.16 7.35
N ASN A 228 38.85 -39.88 7.46
CA ASN A 228 39.36 -38.80 6.61
C ASN A 228 39.18 -39.03 5.10
N SER A 229 38.16 -39.78 4.68
CA SER A 229 37.89 -40.03 3.27
C SER A 229 37.05 -38.92 2.64
N ALA A 230 37.47 -38.45 1.47
CA ALA A 230 36.60 -37.66 0.60
C ALA A 230 35.56 -38.58 -0.05
N VAL A 231 34.33 -38.10 -0.16
CA VAL A 231 33.21 -38.84 -0.73
C VAL A 231 32.56 -38.06 -1.85
N THR A 232 31.96 -38.77 -2.79
CA THR A 232 31.17 -38.17 -3.86
C THR A 232 29.73 -38.64 -3.75
N TYR A 233 28.79 -37.71 -3.79
CA TYR A 233 27.36 -37.99 -3.80
C TYR A 233 26.75 -37.54 -5.11
N GLU A 234 26.00 -38.41 -5.77
CA GLU A 234 25.06 -38.03 -6.81
C GLU A 234 23.67 -37.96 -6.19
N ILE A 235 23.05 -36.78 -6.14
CA ILE A 235 21.78 -36.52 -5.47
C ILE A 235 20.75 -36.03 -6.49
N GLU A 236 19.55 -36.61 -6.46
CA GLU A 236 18.37 -36.14 -7.15
C GLU A 236 17.38 -35.56 -6.13
N LEU A 237 17.00 -34.29 -6.29
CA LEU A 237 16.00 -33.64 -5.44
C LEU A 237 14.59 -33.93 -5.97
N VAL A 238 13.90 -34.93 -5.40
CA VAL A 238 12.59 -35.38 -5.90
C VAL A 238 11.50 -34.34 -5.60
N SER A 239 11.39 -33.93 -4.33
CA SER A 239 10.42 -32.95 -3.88
C SER A 239 10.77 -32.43 -2.49
N TRP A 240 10.09 -31.37 -2.05
CA TRP A 240 10.08 -30.97 -0.65
C TRP A 240 8.69 -30.49 -0.25
N ARG A 241 8.42 -30.47 1.06
CA ARG A 241 7.26 -29.79 1.65
C ARG A 241 7.76 -28.63 2.49
N ALA A 242 7.24 -27.45 2.18
CA ALA A 242 7.56 -26.24 2.93
C ALA A 242 7.09 -26.38 4.39
N ARG A 243 8.01 -26.21 5.34
CA ARG A 243 7.71 -26.17 6.77
C ARG A 243 8.11 -24.84 7.35
N LEU A 244 7.12 -24.09 7.82
CA LEU A 244 7.28 -22.74 8.33
C LEU A 244 7.03 -22.72 9.84
N ASP A 245 8.04 -22.29 10.59
CA ASP A 245 7.87 -21.89 11.98
C ASP A 245 7.17 -20.52 12.03
N LEU A 246 5.90 -20.51 12.44
CA LEU A 246 5.05 -19.32 12.37
C LEU A 246 5.46 -18.22 13.38
N PHE A 247 6.16 -18.60 14.44
CA PHE A 247 6.53 -17.72 15.56
C PHE A 247 8.03 -17.65 15.81
N SER A 248 8.84 -18.44 15.08
CA SER A 248 10.30 -18.51 15.22
C SER A 248 10.76 -18.98 16.61
N ASP A 249 9.90 -19.72 17.31
CA ASP A 249 10.14 -20.30 18.64
C ASP A 249 9.82 -21.80 18.68
N GLY A 250 9.49 -22.40 17.51
CA GLY A 250 9.10 -23.78 17.36
C GLY A 250 7.70 -24.13 17.90
N THR A 251 6.92 -23.14 18.37
CA THR A 251 5.60 -23.40 18.98
C THR A 251 4.57 -23.90 17.99
N VAL A 252 4.58 -23.40 16.77
CA VAL A 252 3.64 -23.81 15.72
C VAL A 252 4.37 -23.95 14.40
N ILE A 253 4.42 -25.19 13.91
CA ILE A 253 5.02 -25.51 12.61
C ILE A 253 3.89 -25.74 11.60
N LYS A 254 3.86 -24.91 10.56
CA LYS A 254 2.96 -25.07 9.41
C LYS A 254 3.66 -25.92 8.36
N THR A 255 3.06 -27.04 8.00
CA THR A 255 3.44 -27.86 6.84
C THR A 255 2.45 -27.57 5.70
N VAL A 256 2.96 -27.18 4.53
CA VAL A 256 2.11 -27.00 3.33
C VAL A 256 1.78 -28.38 2.75
N VAL A 257 0.49 -28.72 2.70
CA VAL A 257 -0.01 -29.99 2.14
C VAL A 257 -0.39 -29.81 0.67
N GLN A 258 -1.08 -28.71 0.36
CA GLN A 258 -1.44 -28.34 -0.99
C GLN A 258 -1.20 -26.85 -1.18
N GLU A 259 -0.48 -26.48 -2.23
CA GLU A 259 -0.33 -25.08 -2.61
C GLU A 259 -1.65 -24.53 -3.14
N GLY A 260 -1.98 -23.31 -2.70
CA GLY A 260 -3.09 -22.58 -3.27
C GLY A 260 -2.74 -22.00 -4.64
N SER A 261 -3.76 -21.70 -5.42
CA SER A 261 -3.64 -21.09 -6.73
C SER A 261 -3.92 -19.59 -6.69
N GLY A 262 -3.56 -18.89 -7.77
CA GLY A 262 -3.75 -17.44 -7.91
C GLY A 262 -2.55 -16.63 -7.44
N TRP A 263 -2.63 -15.32 -7.70
CA TRP A 263 -1.56 -14.36 -7.40
C TRP A 263 -1.69 -13.74 -6.01
N LYS A 264 -2.91 -13.66 -5.48
CA LYS A 264 -3.19 -13.00 -4.20
C LYS A 264 -2.93 -13.91 -3.00
N MET A 265 -2.18 -13.39 -2.03
CA MET A 265 -2.02 -13.97 -0.69
C MET A 265 -2.92 -13.23 0.30
N ALA A 266 -3.37 -13.92 1.35
CA ALA A 266 -4.18 -13.27 2.39
C ALA A 266 -3.34 -12.26 3.18
N ARG A 267 -3.95 -11.16 3.63
CA ARG A 267 -3.30 -10.15 4.47
C ARG A 267 -4.12 -9.87 5.71
N MET A 268 -3.49 -9.31 6.73
CA MET A 268 -4.20 -8.84 7.92
C MET A 268 -5.33 -7.89 7.52
N LYS A 269 -6.51 -8.07 8.14
CA LYS A 269 -7.78 -7.39 7.84
C LYS A 269 -8.45 -7.79 6.53
N ASP A 270 -7.86 -8.65 5.71
CA ASP A 270 -8.60 -9.26 4.60
C ASP A 270 -9.68 -10.19 5.18
N GLU A 271 -10.81 -10.24 4.50
CA GLU A 271 -11.89 -11.18 4.79
C GLU A 271 -11.66 -12.44 3.96
N VAL A 272 -11.72 -13.61 4.60
CA VAL A 272 -11.47 -14.91 3.97
C VAL A 272 -12.59 -15.89 4.30
N CYS A 273 -12.76 -16.89 3.46
CA CYS A 273 -13.51 -18.10 3.80
C CYS A 273 -12.52 -19.23 4.06
N LEU A 274 -12.58 -19.82 5.24
CA LEU A 274 -11.66 -20.89 5.66
C LEU A 274 -12.40 -22.09 6.24
N SER A 275 -11.68 -23.20 6.40
CA SER A 275 -12.09 -24.29 7.28
C SER A 275 -10.91 -24.68 8.16
N LEU A 276 -11.19 -24.85 9.45
CA LEU A 276 -10.19 -25.20 10.45
C LEU A 276 -10.71 -26.37 11.25
N LYS A 277 -9.99 -27.49 11.20
CA LYS A 277 -10.28 -28.68 12.00
C LYS A 277 -9.07 -28.99 12.86
N VAL A 278 -9.24 -29.02 14.17
CA VAL A 278 -8.21 -29.33 15.16
C VAL A 278 -8.50 -30.70 15.75
N GLU A 279 -7.52 -31.60 15.67
CA GLU A 279 -7.63 -33.00 16.06
C GLU A 279 -6.49 -33.40 17.00
N ARG A 280 -6.77 -34.32 17.92
CA ARG A 280 -5.76 -35.02 18.72
C ARG A 280 -5.08 -36.13 17.92
N SER A 281 -3.97 -36.68 18.42
CA SER A 281 -3.26 -37.77 17.72
C SER A 281 -4.06 -39.07 17.71
N ASP A 282 -5.00 -39.24 18.65
CA ASP A 282 -5.98 -40.33 18.65
C ASP A 282 -7.09 -40.16 17.58
N GLY A 283 -7.07 -39.05 16.82
CA GLY A 283 -8.05 -38.72 15.78
C GLY A 283 -9.32 -38.02 16.30
N THR A 284 -9.41 -37.73 17.60
CA THR A 284 -10.57 -37.03 18.16
C THR A 284 -10.58 -35.57 17.72
N THR A 285 -11.67 -35.13 17.10
CA THR A 285 -11.86 -33.72 16.72
C THR A 285 -12.18 -32.87 17.96
N PHE A 286 -11.34 -31.87 18.23
CA PHE A 286 -11.46 -30.98 19.37
C PHE A 286 -12.15 -29.66 19.01
N TYR A 287 -11.91 -29.17 17.78
CA TYR A 287 -12.53 -27.94 17.27
C TYR A 287 -12.72 -28.08 15.76
N GLN A 288 -13.85 -27.63 15.24
CA GLN A 288 -14.08 -27.60 13.80
C GLN A 288 -14.96 -26.43 13.41
N VAL A 289 -14.55 -25.73 12.36
CA VAL A 289 -15.38 -24.79 11.62
C VAL A 289 -15.21 -25.05 10.14
N ASP A 290 -16.34 -25.12 9.43
CA ASP A 290 -16.40 -25.36 7.99
C ASP A 290 -16.96 -24.12 7.30
N SER A 291 -16.38 -23.77 6.14
CA SER A 291 -16.77 -22.60 5.32
C SER A 291 -17.06 -21.32 6.13
N PHE A 292 -16.17 -20.99 7.06
CA PHE A 292 -16.33 -19.89 8.00
C PHE A 292 -15.76 -18.59 7.42
N GLU A 293 -16.57 -17.53 7.40
CA GLU A 293 -16.12 -16.19 7.05
C GLU A 293 -15.38 -15.56 8.22
N TYR A 294 -14.12 -15.19 7.98
CA TYR A 294 -13.20 -14.73 9.00
C TYR A 294 -12.42 -13.51 8.52
N VAL A 295 -12.31 -12.49 9.36
CA VAL A 295 -11.42 -11.35 9.11
C VAL A 295 -10.11 -11.60 9.82
N LEU A 296 -8.99 -11.61 9.09
CA LEU A 296 -7.68 -11.87 9.69
C LEU A 296 -7.35 -10.83 10.78
N GLY A 297 -7.03 -11.30 11.99
CA GLY A 297 -6.80 -10.48 13.18
C GLY A 297 -8.05 -10.11 13.98
N SER A 298 -9.20 -10.75 13.74
CA SER A 298 -10.46 -10.48 14.47
C SER A 298 -10.62 -11.27 15.77
N ASP A 299 -9.72 -12.22 16.05
CA ASP A 299 -9.77 -13.12 17.21
C ASP A 299 -11.02 -14.02 17.31
N LEU A 300 -11.86 -14.08 16.27
CA LEU A 300 -13.12 -14.85 16.25
C LEU A 300 -12.94 -16.38 16.32
N LEU A 301 -11.74 -16.90 16.02
CA LEU A 301 -11.40 -18.32 16.18
C LEU A 301 -10.93 -18.65 17.62
N GLY A 302 -11.04 -17.69 18.55
CA GLY A 302 -10.62 -17.86 19.93
C GLY A 302 -9.12 -18.16 20.04
N PRO A 303 -8.70 -19.21 20.78
CA PRO A 303 -7.29 -19.56 20.97
C PRO A 303 -6.52 -19.83 19.67
N TRP A 304 -7.22 -20.25 18.61
CA TRP A 304 -6.61 -20.62 17.33
C TRP A 304 -6.29 -19.41 16.45
N SER A 305 -6.84 -18.23 16.75
CA SER A 305 -6.78 -17.05 15.88
C SER A 305 -5.35 -16.65 15.54
N LYS A 306 -4.45 -16.59 16.53
CA LYS A 306 -3.05 -16.20 16.29
C LYS A 306 -2.33 -17.16 15.33
N ALA A 307 -2.54 -18.47 15.49
CA ALA A 307 -1.93 -19.48 14.63
C ALA A 307 -2.55 -19.47 13.23
N ALA A 308 -3.88 -19.38 13.15
CA ALA A 308 -4.61 -19.27 11.89
C ALA A 308 -4.21 -18.00 11.12
N ASP A 309 -4.18 -16.83 11.76
CA ASP A 309 -3.78 -15.56 11.14
C ASP A 309 -2.37 -15.66 10.54
N ARG A 310 -1.39 -16.15 11.31
CA ARG A 310 -0.01 -16.31 10.84
C ARG A 310 0.11 -17.32 9.71
N ALA A 311 -0.64 -18.41 9.78
CA ALA A 311 -0.66 -19.43 8.73
C ALA A 311 -1.28 -18.89 7.44
N LEU A 312 -2.44 -18.22 7.52
CA LEU A 312 -3.21 -17.72 6.38
C LEU A 312 -2.48 -16.65 5.59
N VAL A 313 -1.70 -15.79 6.24
CA VAL A 313 -0.91 -14.73 5.55
C VAL A 313 0.08 -15.33 4.53
N SER A 314 0.52 -16.58 4.74
CA SER A 314 1.36 -17.32 3.80
C SER A 314 0.58 -18.33 2.96
N MET A 315 -0.75 -18.19 2.84
CA MET A 315 -1.61 -19.07 2.02
C MET A 315 -2.24 -18.30 0.86
N LYS A 316 -2.48 -19.06 -0.21
CA LYS A 316 -3.25 -18.66 -1.39
C LYS A 316 -4.59 -19.38 -1.42
N ARG A 317 -5.51 -18.90 -2.25
CA ARG A 317 -6.83 -19.50 -2.47
C ARG A 317 -6.71 -20.99 -2.83
N GLY A 318 -7.49 -21.84 -2.18
CA GLY A 318 -7.48 -23.29 -2.33
C GLY A 318 -6.31 -23.98 -1.62
N GLY A 319 -5.47 -23.25 -0.89
CA GLY A 319 -4.34 -23.84 -0.16
C GLY A 319 -4.78 -24.65 1.05
N LEU A 320 -4.07 -25.74 1.31
CA LEU A 320 -4.25 -26.63 2.46
C LEU A 320 -2.96 -26.73 3.26
N ALA A 321 -3.05 -26.52 4.56
CA ALA A 321 -1.91 -26.60 5.46
C ALA A 321 -2.25 -27.42 6.72
N LEU A 322 -1.24 -28.13 7.23
CA LEU A 322 -1.28 -28.81 8.51
C LEU A 322 -0.47 -28.01 9.53
N LEU A 323 -1.06 -27.69 10.68
CA LEU A 323 -0.41 -26.99 11.79
C LEU A 323 -0.11 -28.01 12.89
N HIS A 324 1.16 -28.09 13.27
CA HIS A 324 1.59 -28.89 14.42
C HIS A 324 1.89 -27.96 15.59
N PHE A 325 1.26 -28.20 16.74
CA PHE A 325 1.44 -27.39 17.94
C PHE A 325 2.42 -28.06 18.90
N ALA A 326 3.38 -27.30 19.42
CA ALA A 326 4.31 -27.74 20.45
C ALA A 326 3.70 -27.61 21.85
N LYS A 327 4.35 -28.25 22.83
CA LYS A 327 3.92 -28.32 24.25
C LYS A 327 3.72 -26.97 24.93
N THR A 328 4.36 -25.92 24.43
CA THR A 328 4.34 -24.56 24.99
C THR A 328 3.23 -23.67 24.41
N PHE A 329 2.42 -24.18 23.48
CA PHE A 329 1.34 -23.41 22.87
C PHE A 329 0.16 -23.23 23.84
N ASP A 330 -0.01 -22.01 24.34
CA ASP A 330 -1.04 -21.66 25.30
C ASP A 330 -2.43 -21.59 24.63
N CYS A 331 -3.18 -22.68 24.75
CA CYS A 331 -4.54 -22.81 24.20
C CYS A 331 -5.57 -23.29 25.24
N GLY A 332 -5.21 -23.28 26.52
CA GLY A 332 -6.11 -23.67 27.62
C GLY A 332 -6.41 -25.18 27.75
N ALA A 333 -5.73 -26.04 26.99
CA ALA A 333 -5.78 -27.50 27.09
C ALA A 333 -4.35 -28.09 27.11
N GLU A 334 -4.13 -29.30 27.65
CA GLU A 334 -2.82 -29.95 27.59
C GLU A 334 -2.41 -30.17 26.11
N PRO A 335 -1.38 -29.46 25.58
CA PRO A 335 -1.10 -29.40 24.13
C PRO A 335 -0.40 -30.64 23.57
N GLN A 336 -0.45 -31.76 24.28
CA GLN A 336 0.10 -33.00 23.77
C GLN A 336 -0.89 -33.50 22.73
N GLU A 337 -0.42 -33.60 21.48
CA GLU A 337 -1.05 -34.31 20.36
C GLU A 337 -2.03 -33.52 19.47
N LEU A 338 -2.16 -32.21 19.61
CA LEU A 338 -3.05 -31.45 18.72
C LEU A 338 -2.36 -31.13 17.38
N SER A 339 -3.06 -31.44 16.29
CA SER A 339 -2.75 -31.00 14.94
C SER A 339 -3.97 -30.31 14.34
N ALA A 340 -3.78 -29.33 13.46
CA ALA A 340 -4.90 -28.67 12.80
C ALA A 340 -4.76 -28.68 11.28
N THR A 341 -5.83 -29.08 10.61
CA THR A 341 -5.99 -28.94 9.17
C THR A 341 -6.67 -27.60 8.89
N LEU A 342 -5.96 -26.72 8.19
CA LEU A 342 -6.41 -25.39 7.79
C LEU A 342 -6.52 -25.31 6.27
N THR A 343 -7.72 -25.02 5.77
CA THR A 343 -8.00 -24.80 4.36
C THR A 343 -8.39 -23.34 4.13
N LEU A 344 -7.75 -22.67 3.18
CA LEU A 344 -8.15 -21.35 2.72
C LEU A 344 -8.97 -21.48 1.44
N HIS A 345 -10.29 -21.40 1.54
CA HIS A 345 -11.18 -21.56 0.38
C HIS A 345 -11.16 -20.35 -0.54
N GLN A 346 -11.25 -19.15 0.03
CA GLN A 346 -11.38 -17.90 -0.71
C GLN A 346 -10.78 -16.72 0.06
N ILE A 347 -10.17 -15.78 -0.67
CA ILE A 347 -9.82 -14.46 -0.15
C ILE A 347 -10.75 -13.46 -0.82
N TYR A 348 -11.61 -12.80 -0.04
CA TYR A 348 -12.55 -11.83 -0.59
C TYR A 348 -11.87 -10.48 -0.85
N GLU A 349 -12.34 -9.78 -1.88
CA GLU A 349 -11.95 -8.40 -2.15
C GLU A 349 -13.09 -7.46 -1.77
N THR A 350 -12.90 -6.75 -0.66
CA THR A 350 -13.87 -5.76 -0.17
C THR A 350 -13.37 -4.36 -0.48
N SER A 351 -14.21 -3.56 -1.14
CA SER A 351 -13.90 -2.20 -1.56
C SER A 351 -15.01 -1.24 -1.11
N ASP A 352 -14.61 -0.07 -0.64
CA ASP A 352 -15.53 1.02 -0.35
C ASP A 352 -15.87 1.77 -1.63
N ILE A 353 -17.11 1.60 -2.08
CA ILE A 353 -17.64 2.20 -3.30
C ILE A 353 -18.50 3.44 -2.99
N SER A 354 -18.61 3.84 -1.73
CA SER A 354 -19.38 5.02 -1.36
C SER A 354 -18.76 6.28 -1.95
N PHE A 355 -19.61 7.27 -2.24
CA PHE A 355 -19.17 8.54 -2.81
C PHE A 355 -18.14 9.25 -1.92
N LYS A 356 -18.30 9.17 -0.60
CA LYS A 356 -17.45 9.87 0.39
C LYS A 356 -16.28 9.04 0.91
N LYS A 357 -16.21 7.75 0.57
CA LYS A 357 -15.28 6.78 1.18
C LYS A 357 -15.47 6.67 2.70
N ASP A 358 -16.73 6.64 3.11
CA ASP A 358 -17.19 6.55 4.50
C ASP A 358 -17.68 5.14 4.90
N LYS A 359 -17.45 4.13 4.06
CA LYS A 359 -17.82 2.73 4.25
C LYS A 359 -19.32 2.45 4.34
N THR A 360 -20.16 3.39 3.90
CA THR A 360 -21.63 3.19 3.86
C THR A 360 -22.06 2.23 2.75
N LEU A 361 -21.25 2.07 1.70
CA LEU A 361 -21.45 1.14 0.60
C LEU A 361 -20.17 0.30 0.40
N LEU A 362 -20.24 -0.97 0.76
CA LEU A 362 -19.11 -1.90 0.64
C LEU A 362 -19.44 -2.99 -0.37
N LYS A 363 -18.59 -3.13 -1.39
CA LYS A 363 -18.67 -4.21 -2.37
C LYS A 363 -17.65 -5.28 -2.02
N LYS A 364 -18.11 -6.49 -1.74
CA LYS A 364 -17.31 -7.70 -1.53
C LYS A 364 -17.41 -8.58 -2.78
N GLN A 365 -16.32 -8.75 -3.52
CA GLN A 365 -16.28 -9.63 -4.68
C GLN A 365 -16.31 -11.10 -4.23
N ILE A 366 -17.30 -11.85 -4.70
CA ILE A 366 -17.51 -13.27 -4.38
C ILE A 366 -16.93 -14.15 -5.49
N VAL A 367 -17.22 -13.81 -6.75
CA VAL A 367 -16.66 -14.45 -7.94
C VAL A 367 -16.00 -13.37 -8.79
N GLU A 368 -14.77 -13.62 -9.21
CA GLU A 368 -14.06 -12.73 -10.12
C GLU A 368 -14.73 -12.74 -11.50
N GLY A 369 -14.96 -11.56 -12.07
CA GLY A 369 -15.50 -11.44 -13.42
C GLY A 369 -14.44 -11.57 -14.50
N GLU A 370 -14.90 -11.81 -15.72
CA GLU A 370 -14.09 -11.98 -16.92
C GLU A 370 -13.55 -10.65 -17.46
N GLY A 371 -12.33 -10.71 -18.00
CA GLY A 371 -11.67 -9.57 -18.62
C GLY A 371 -11.21 -8.48 -17.65
N HIS A 372 -10.85 -7.33 -18.21
CA HIS A 372 -10.35 -6.17 -17.47
C HIS A 372 -11.25 -4.94 -17.60
N GLU A 373 -12.26 -5.00 -18.46
CA GLU A 373 -13.16 -3.89 -18.71
C GLU A 373 -14.26 -3.81 -17.66
N LYS A 374 -14.67 -2.57 -17.37
CA LYS A 374 -15.77 -2.25 -16.47
C LYS A 374 -16.75 -1.32 -17.19
N PRO A 375 -18.05 -1.35 -16.87
CA PRO A 375 -19.01 -0.40 -17.42
C PRO A 375 -18.57 1.04 -17.18
N LYS A 376 -18.48 1.82 -18.26
CA LYS A 376 -18.21 3.26 -18.20
C LYS A 376 -19.51 4.04 -18.35
N ASP A 377 -19.46 5.32 -18.04
CA ASP A 377 -20.56 6.25 -18.29
C ASP A 377 -21.12 6.11 -19.73
N GLY A 378 -22.43 5.90 -19.83
CA GLY A 378 -23.17 5.66 -21.07
C GLY A 378 -23.20 4.19 -21.55
N SER A 379 -22.59 3.25 -20.82
CA SER A 379 -22.63 1.83 -21.18
C SER A 379 -24.00 1.26 -20.86
N LYS A 380 -24.54 0.37 -21.71
CA LYS A 380 -25.78 -0.34 -21.39
C LYS A 380 -25.45 -1.53 -20.52
N VAL A 381 -26.07 -1.65 -19.36
CA VAL A 381 -25.73 -2.62 -18.33
C VAL A 381 -26.89 -3.59 -18.09
N ARG A 382 -26.59 -4.88 -17.93
CA ARG A 382 -27.52 -5.91 -17.48
C ARG A 382 -27.04 -6.45 -16.12
N LEU A 383 -27.68 -6.00 -15.04
CA LEU A 383 -27.33 -6.36 -13.67
C LEU A 383 -28.41 -7.26 -13.08
N ARG A 384 -28.08 -8.51 -12.74
CA ARG A 384 -28.97 -9.39 -11.99
C ARG A 384 -28.81 -9.14 -10.50
N VAL A 385 -29.91 -8.92 -9.81
CA VAL A 385 -29.98 -8.99 -8.34
C VAL A 385 -30.54 -10.36 -8.00
N GLU A 386 -29.72 -11.21 -7.38
CA GLU A 386 -30.08 -12.60 -7.08
C GLU A 386 -30.73 -12.75 -5.71
N LEU A 387 -30.25 -11.99 -4.72
CA LEU A 387 -30.70 -12.10 -3.33
C LEU A 387 -30.69 -10.71 -2.69
N ALA A 388 -31.63 -10.48 -1.79
CA ALA A 388 -31.63 -9.37 -0.87
C ALA A 388 -31.89 -9.90 0.55
N ALA A 389 -31.07 -9.50 1.51
CA ALA A 389 -31.12 -9.95 2.89
C ALA A 389 -30.86 -8.79 3.87
N ASP A 390 -31.20 -8.99 5.14
CA ASP A 390 -30.82 -8.08 6.22
C ASP A 390 -29.38 -8.36 6.74
N ALA A 391 -28.92 -7.60 7.74
CA ALA A 391 -27.61 -7.80 8.37
C ALA A 391 -27.42 -9.20 9.00
N ALA A 392 -28.51 -9.90 9.35
CA ALA A 392 -28.50 -11.25 9.88
C ALA A 392 -28.53 -12.32 8.76
N LYS A 393 -28.35 -11.90 7.50
CA LYS A 393 -28.46 -12.73 6.29
C LYS A 393 -29.84 -13.39 6.13
N LYS A 394 -30.88 -12.84 6.75
CA LYS A 394 -32.25 -13.31 6.55
C LYS A 394 -32.81 -12.66 5.29
N ALA A 395 -33.32 -13.49 4.37
CA ALA A 395 -33.88 -13.02 3.11
C ALA A 395 -35.02 -12.01 3.33
N ILE A 396 -35.04 -10.96 2.52
CA ILE A 396 -36.10 -9.96 2.49
C ILE A 396 -37.34 -10.59 1.86
N PRO A 397 -38.47 -10.75 2.58
CA PRO A 397 -39.60 -11.55 2.11
C PRO A 397 -40.28 -11.06 0.83
N CYS A 398 -40.16 -9.77 0.51
CA CYS A 398 -40.80 -9.16 -0.67
C CYS A 398 -39.89 -9.09 -1.90
N PHE A 399 -38.71 -9.71 -1.85
CA PHE A 399 -37.74 -9.66 -2.93
C PHE A 399 -37.78 -10.93 -3.78
N GLU A 400 -37.81 -10.75 -5.10
CA GLU A 400 -37.61 -11.82 -6.09
C GLU A 400 -36.41 -11.50 -6.97
N PRO A 401 -35.62 -12.51 -7.39
CA PRO A 401 -34.49 -12.31 -8.29
C PRO A 401 -34.92 -11.65 -9.61
N GLN A 402 -34.27 -10.56 -10.00
CA GLN A 402 -34.61 -9.82 -11.22
C GLN A 402 -33.38 -9.23 -11.90
N VAL A 403 -33.45 -9.08 -13.22
CA VAL A 403 -32.45 -8.36 -14.01
C VAL A 403 -32.88 -6.91 -14.22
N LEU A 404 -32.00 -5.98 -13.86
CA LEU A 404 -32.11 -4.56 -14.15
C LEU A 404 -31.32 -4.24 -15.40
N GLU A 405 -31.99 -3.68 -16.40
CA GLU A 405 -31.37 -3.09 -17.59
C GLU A 405 -31.42 -1.58 -17.47
N PHE A 406 -30.25 -0.94 -17.64
CA PHE A 406 -30.12 0.52 -17.51
C PHE A 406 -28.88 1.06 -18.22
N VAL A 407 -28.83 2.37 -18.42
CA VAL A 407 -27.64 3.07 -18.93
C VAL A 407 -26.81 3.63 -17.77
N ALA A 408 -25.58 3.16 -17.62
CA ALA A 408 -24.67 3.56 -16.55
C ALA A 408 -24.45 5.07 -16.55
N GLY A 409 -24.59 5.70 -15.38
CA GLY A 409 -24.37 7.14 -15.20
C GLY A 409 -25.56 8.04 -15.54
N GLU A 410 -26.67 7.51 -16.05
CA GLU A 410 -27.92 8.27 -16.26
C GLU A 410 -28.79 8.35 -15.00
N GLY A 411 -28.49 7.55 -13.97
CA GLY A 411 -29.24 7.56 -12.71
C GLY A 411 -30.60 6.88 -12.84
N GLU A 412 -30.73 5.91 -13.74
CA GLU A 412 -31.96 5.12 -13.94
C GLU A 412 -32.23 4.14 -12.80
N VAL A 413 -31.16 3.63 -12.15
CA VAL A 413 -31.22 2.84 -10.91
C VAL A 413 -30.70 3.67 -9.74
N THR A 414 -30.87 3.21 -8.50
CA THR A 414 -30.36 3.92 -7.33
C THR A 414 -28.82 4.04 -7.30
N ASP A 415 -28.32 5.01 -6.54
CA ASP A 415 -26.88 5.32 -6.45
C ASP A 415 -26.04 4.10 -6.02
N ALA A 416 -26.59 3.21 -5.17
CA ALA A 416 -25.89 1.99 -4.75
C ALA A 416 -25.62 1.03 -5.92
N PHE A 417 -26.60 0.84 -6.82
CA PHE A 417 -26.44 -0.01 -8.00
C PHE A 417 -25.51 0.62 -9.04
N GLU A 418 -25.63 1.92 -9.29
CA GLU A 418 -24.73 2.68 -10.19
C GLU A 418 -23.26 2.59 -9.74
N PHE A 419 -22.98 2.84 -8.46
CA PHE A 419 -21.61 2.79 -7.94
C PHE A 419 -21.05 1.36 -7.90
N CYS A 420 -21.89 0.37 -7.61
CA CYS A 420 -21.43 -1.01 -7.58
C CYS A 420 -21.07 -1.51 -8.99
N THR A 421 -21.95 -1.29 -9.96
CA THR A 421 -21.73 -1.71 -11.35
C THR A 421 -20.54 -1.04 -12.01
N ALA A 422 -20.28 0.24 -11.72
CA ALA A 422 -19.08 0.93 -12.22
C ALA A 422 -17.77 0.26 -11.80
N GLU A 423 -17.77 -0.53 -10.72
CA GLU A 423 -16.61 -1.25 -10.21
C GLU A 423 -16.60 -2.74 -10.55
N MET A 424 -17.64 -3.27 -11.20
CA MET A 424 -17.78 -4.68 -11.56
C MET A 424 -17.24 -4.98 -12.97
N LYS A 425 -16.69 -6.18 -13.14
CA LYS A 425 -16.37 -6.80 -14.43
C LYS A 425 -17.54 -7.66 -14.94
N LYS A 426 -17.52 -8.01 -16.22
CA LYS A 426 -18.49 -8.94 -16.81
C LYS A 426 -18.48 -10.27 -16.06
N GLU A 427 -19.65 -10.86 -15.84
CA GLU A 427 -19.90 -12.08 -15.04
C GLU A 427 -19.45 -12.02 -13.58
N GLU A 428 -19.00 -10.86 -13.08
CA GLU A 428 -18.59 -10.72 -11.68
C GLU A 428 -19.80 -10.88 -10.76
N LYS A 429 -19.65 -11.72 -9.72
CA LYS A 429 -20.62 -11.83 -8.62
C LYS A 429 -20.08 -11.12 -7.40
N ALA A 430 -20.86 -10.20 -6.85
CA ALA A 430 -20.49 -9.41 -5.68
C ALA A 430 -21.62 -9.37 -4.66
N GLU A 431 -21.24 -9.33 -3.38
CA GLU A 431 -22.13 -8.96 -2.29
C GLU A 431 -21.97 -7.46 -2.03
N LEU A 432 -23.08 -6.72 -2.09
CA LEU A 432 -23.13 -5.30 -1.82
C LEU A 432 -23.81 -5.08 -0.47
N ARG A 433 -23.02 -4.59 0.49
CA ARG A 433 -23.47 -4.19 1.82
C ARG A 433 -23.82 -2.70 1.82
N VAL A 434 -25.07 -2.41 2.18
CA VAL A 434 -25.65 -1.05 2.17
C VAL A 434 -26.10 -0.69 3.58
N GLN A 435 -25.32 0.17 4.26
CA GLN A 435 -25.62 0.61 5.62
C GLN A 435 -26.79 1.60 5.70
N GLN A 436 -27.17 2.23 4.59
CA GLN A 436 -28.30 3.13 4.52
C GLN A 436 -29.28 2.62 3.47
N PRO A 437 -30.31 1.84 3.85
CA PRO A 437 -31.19 1.16 2.90
C PRO A 437 -31.86 2.07 1.88
N ALA A 438 -32.06 3.36 2.22
CA ALA A 438 -32.54 4.38 1.28
C ALA A 438 -31.67 4.51 0.01
N GLN A 439 -30.39 4.19 0.07
CA GLN A 439 -29.49 4.19 -1.10
C GLN A 439 -29.72 3.01 -2.05
N ALA A 440 -30.38 1.95 -1.59
CA ALA A 440 -30.73 0.75 -2.36
C ALA A 440 -32.25 0.58 -2.55
N ALA A 441 -33.04 1.62 -2.23
CA ALA A 441 -34.49 1.62 -2.36
C ALA A 441 -34.93 1.69 -3.83
N GLU A 442 -34.67 0.61 -4.59
CA GLU A 442 -35.03 0.46 -5.99
C GLU A 442 -36.49 -0.03 -6.09
N PRO A 443 -37.41 0.79 -6.64
CA PRO A 443 -38.83 0.44 -6.70
C PRO A 443 -39.10 -0.82 -7.51
N ARG A 444 -38.32 -1.06 -8.59
CA ARG A 444 -38.45 -2.25 -9.43
C ARG A 444 -38.25 -3.55 -8.67
N LEU A 445 -37.42 -3.52 -7.63
CA LEU A 445 -37.07 -4.68 -6.80
C LEU A 445 -37.91 -4.77 -5.52
N GLY A 446 -38.84 -3.82 -5.28
CA GLY A 446 -39.61 -3.77 -4.04
C GLY A 446 -38.76 -3.51 -2.79
N LEU A 447 -37.60 -2.86 -2.94
CA LEU A 447 -36.65 -2.60 -1.85
C LEU A 447 -36.94 -1.28 -1.09
N GLU A 448 -38.14 -0.73 -1.24
CA GLU A 448 -38.55 0.49 -0.58
C GLU A 448 -39.09 0.21 0.83
N ASN A 449 -38.76 1.08 1.81
CA ASN A 449 -39.32 1.03 3.17
C ASN A 449 -39.14 -0.31 3.91
N LEU A 450 -37.99 -0.96 3.74
CA LEU A 450 -37.70 -2.30 4.27
C LEU A 450 -37.72 -2.44 5.80
N GLY A 451 -37.68 -1.33 6.56
CA GLY A 451 -37.70 -1.35 8.03
C GLY A 451 -36.48 -2.02 8.68
N VAL A 452 -35.40 -2.19 7.93
CA VAL A 452 -34.11 -2.73 8.38
C VAL A 452 -33.07 -1.61 8.49
N ASP A 453 -32.03 -1.82 9.28
CA ASP A 453 -30.92 -0.86 9.39
C ASP A 453 -29.87 -1.03 8.28
N GLU A 454 -29.77 -2.23 7.69
CA GLU A 454 -28.78 -2.57 6.69
C GLU A 454 -29.33 -3.63 5.73
N VAL A 455 -28.95 -3.52 4.45
CA VAL A 455 -29.31 -4.47 3.40
C VAL A 455 -28.06 -5.07 2.78
N LEU A 456 -28.06 -6.39 2.59
CA LEU A 456 -27.07 -7.16 1.85
C LEU A 456 -27.69 -7.62 0.53
N LEU A 457 -27.05 -7.28 -0.59
CA LEU A 457 -27.52 -7.63 -1.93
C LEU A 457 -26.50 -8.54 -2.62
N THR A 458 -26.94 -9.64 -3.21
CA THR A 458 -26.09 -10.44 -4.10
C THR A 458 -26.34 -10.03 -5.54
N LEU A 459 -25.32 -9.52 -6.21
CA LEU A 459 -25.37 -8.94 -7.54
C LEU A 459 -24.50 -9.74 -8.51
N VAL A 460 -24.95 -9.90 -9.75
CA VAL A 460 -24.18 -10.46 -10.86
C VAL A 460 -24.26 -9.48 -12.04
N LEU A 461 -23.12 -8.95 -12.46
CA LEU A 461 -23.05 -8.16 -13.69
C LEU A 461 -23.04 -9.13 -14.87
N GLU A 462 -24.20 -9.45 -15.45
CA GLU A 462 -24.30 -10.45 -16.53
C GLU A 462 -23.52 -10.00 -17.76
N ASP A 463 -23.78 -8.78 -18.23
CA ASP A 463 -23.13 -8.22 -19.40
C ASP A 463 -23.23 -6.69 -19.43
N PHE A 464 -22.40 -6.07 -20.27
CA PHE A 464 -22.56 -4.67 -20.63
C PHE A 464 -22.07 -4.38 -22.05
N GLU A 465 -22.75 -3.46 -22.73
CA GLU A 465 -22.32 -2.89 -24.00
C GLU A 465 -21.55 -1.59 -23.72
N PRO A 466 -20.25 -1.49 -24.06
CA PRO A 466 -19.46 -0.30 -23.76
C PRO A 466 -19.95 0.91 -24.55
N ALA A 467 -19.97 2.07 -23.90
CA ALA A 467 -20.26 3.34 -24.56
C ALA A 467 -19.19 3.69 -25.61
N LYS A 468 -19.58 4.48 -26.63
CA LYS A 468 -18.61 5.11 -27.54
C LYS A 468 -17.56 5.87 -26.74
N HIS A 469 -16.28 5.59 -27.01
CA HIS A 469 -15.17 6.24 -26.33
C HIS A 469 -15.16 7.75 -26.58
N ALA A 470 -14.80 8.55 -25.57
CA ALA A 470 -14.78 10.01 -25.67
C ALA A 470 -13.91 10.54 -26.81
N PHE A 471 -12.83 9.82 -27.19
CA PHE A 471 -11.96 10.19 -28.31
C PHE A 471 -12.58 9.96 -29.69
N SER A 472 -13.63 9.13 -29.78
CA SER A 472 -14.34 8.86 -31.03
C SER A 472 -15.46 9.86 -31.32
N LEU A 473 -15.79 10.72 -30.34
CA LEU A 473 -16.83 11.73 -30.47
C LEU A 473 -16.26 13.00 -31.10
N SER A 474 -16.98 13.55 -32.06
CA SER A 474 -16.77 14.89 -32.60
C SER A 474 -16.95 15.98 -31.52
N PRO A 475 -16.38 17.18 -31.68
CA PRO A 475 -16.61 18.29 -30.75
C PRO A 475 -18.10 18.62 -30.55
N GLU A 476 -18.92 18.51 -31.60
CA GLU A 476 -20.37 18.74 -31.56
C GLU A 476 -21.07 17.67 -30.72
N GLU A 477 -20.77 16.38 -30.93
CA GLU A 477 -21.33 15.28 -30.13
C GLU A 477 -20.89 15.37 -28.65
N LYS A 478 -19.65 15.80 -28.38
CA LYS A 478 -19.18 16.05 -27.01
C LYS A 478 -19.99 17.15 -26.34
N MET A 479 -20.27 18.24 -27.06
CA MET A 479 -21.08 19.34 -26.55
C MET A 479 -22.52 18.92 -26.27
N GLU A 480 -23.13 18.14 -27.16
CA GLU A 480 -24.49 17.61 -26.97
C GLU A 480 -24.55 16.66 -25.76
N ARG A 481 -23.58 15.72 -25.66
CA ARG A 481 -23.50 14.80 -24.52
C ARG A 481 -23.26 15.55 -23.21
N ALA A 482 -22.41 16.57 -23.22
CA ALA A 482 -22.17 17.43 -22.06
C ALA A 482 -23.44 18.18 -21.62
N ALA A 483 -24.21 18.70 -22.57
CA ALA A 483 -25.49 19.36 -22.28
C ALA A 483 -26.49 18.35 -21.66
N SER A 484 -26.62 17.16 -22.26
CA SER A 484 -27.46 16.08 -21.73
C SER A 484 -27.07 15.71 -20.30
N LYS A 485 -25.78 15.54 -20.02
CA LYS A 485 -25.28 15.22 -18.67
C LYS A 485 -25.58 16.31 -17.64
N LYS A 486 -25.46 17.58 -18.02
CA LYS A 486 -25.85 18.70 -17.15
C LYS A 486 -27.36 18.67 -16.84
N ASP A 487 -28.19 18.29 -17.80
CA ASP A 487 -29.63 18.15 -17.57
C ASP A 487 -29.98 16.93 -16.71
N THR A 488 -29.33 15.77 -16.92
CA THR A 488 -29.42 14.60 -16.05
C THR A 488 -29.00 14.94 -14.61
N GLY A 489 -27.86 15.61 -14.43
CA GLY A 489 -27.43 16.12 -13.12
C GLY A 489 -28.44 17.06 -12.47
N THR A 490 -29.13 17.87 -13.26
CA THR A 490 -30.19 18.78 -12.76
C THR A 490 -31.44 18.01 -12.33
N LYS A 491 -31.84 16.97 -13.06
CA LYS A 491 -32.94 16.07 -12.66
C LYS A 491 -32.61 15.36 -11.35
N LEU A 492 -31.41 14.79 -11.25
CA LEU A 492 -30.93 14.08 -10.05
C LEU A 492 -30.81 15.02 -8.85
N PHE A 493 -30.38 16.26 -9.06
CA PHE A 493 -30.39 17.30 -8.03
C PHE A 493 -31.81 17.51 -7.49
N LYS A 494 -32.81 17.68 -8.36
CA LYS A 494 -34.20 17.85 -7.89
C LYS A 494 -34.72 16.62 -7.13
N ALA A 495 -34.28 15.43 -7.52
CA ALA A 495 -34.57 14.17 -6.83
C ALA A 495 -33.74 13.96 -5.54
N GLN A 496 -32.94 14.94 -5.11
CA GLN A 496 -32.07 14.87 -3.93
C GLN A 496 -30.97 13.79 -3.99
N ARG A 497 -30.67 13.27 -5.18
CA ARG A 497 -29.59 12.30 -5.43
C ARG A 497 -28.29 13.04 -5.72
N TRP A 498 -27.78 13.71 -4.69
CA TRP A 498 -26.67 14.66 -4.82
C TRP A 498 -25.36 14.02 -5.31
N ALA A 499 -25.09 12.76 -4.93
CA ALA A 499 -23.86 12.06 -5.30
C ALA A 499 -23.81 11.78 -6.81
N MET A 500 -24.85 11.15 -7.35
CA MET A 500 -24.97 10.95 -8.79
C MET A 500 -25.10 12.26 -9.58
N ALA A 501 -25.78 13.28 -9.04
CA ALA A 501 -25.81 14.61 -9.65
C ALA A 501 -24.39 15.21 -9.78
N THR A 502 -23.58 15.07 -8.72
CA THR A 502 -22.18 15.54 -8.72
C THR A 502 -21.35 14.83 -9.79
N LYS A 503 -21.46 13.49 -9.89
CA LYS A 503 -20.77 12.70 -10.92
C LYS A 503 -21.15 13.14 -12.34
N ASN A 504 -22.43 13.41 -12.59
CA ASN A 504 -22.89 13.92 -13.87
C ASN A 504 -22.30 15.30 -14.20
N TYR A 505 -22.26 16.23 -13.25
CA TYR A 505 -21.62 17.53 -13.47
C TYR A 505 -20.10 17.43 -13.66
N GLN A 506 -19.43 16.52 -12.94
CA GLN A 506 -17.99 16.26 -13.12
C GLN A 506 -17.69 15.67 -14.50
N ALA A 507 -18.53 14.75 -14.98
CA ALA A 507 -18.41 14.19 -16.33
C ALA A 507 -18.45 15.28 -17.43
N VAL A 508 -19.24 16.35 -17.22
CA VAL A 508 -19.22 17.51 -18.12
C VAL A 508 -17.88 18.23 -18.11
N SER A 509 -17.29 18.45 -16.93
CA SER A 509 -15.98 19.08 -16.80
C SER A 509 -14.87 18.26 -17.47
N ASP A 510 -14.95 16.92 -17.37
CA ASP A 510 -14.00 15.99 -17.98
C ASP A 510 -14.15 15.96 -19.51
N MET A 511 -15.39 15.89 -20.03
CA MET A 511 -15.67 15.97 -21.47
C MET A 511 -15.21 17.31 -22.06
N LEU A 512 -15.46 18.41 -21.35
CA LEU A 512 -15.06 19.77 -21.71
C LEU A 512 -13.72 20.14 -21.05
N SER A 513 -12.76 19.22 -21.09
CA SER A 513 -11.38 19.50 -20.66
C SER A 513 -10.72 20.55 -21.57
N TYR A 514 -9.62 21.15 -21.10
CA TYR A 514 -8.93 22.22 -21.83
C TYR A 514 -8.58 21.85 -23.28
N MET A 515 -8.22 20.58 -23.53
CA MET A 515 -7.90 20.10 -24.87
C MET A 515 -9.11 20.12 -25.81
N ALA A 516 -10.28 19.69 -25.33
CA ALA A 516 -11.51 19.71 -26.13
C ALA A 516 -12.01 21.13 -26.39
N ILE A 517 -11.85 22.03 -25.41
CA ILE A 517 -12.23 23.45 -25.58
C ILE A 517 -11.26 24.17 -26.53
N ALA A 518 -9.98 23.78 -26.57
CA ALA A 518 -8.99 24.39 -27.45
C ALA A 518 -9.25 24.11 -28.95
N GLU A 519 -9.95 23.02 -29.27
CA GLU A 519 -10.37 22.67 -30.63
C GLU A 519 -11.60 23.48 -31.10
N LEU A 520 -12.29 24.16 -30.19
CA LEU A 520 -13.46 24.99 -30.49
C LEU A 520 -13.06 26.44 -30.73
N GLU A 521 -13.71 27.08 -31.68
CA GLU A 521 -13.52 28.50 -31.99
C GLU A 521 -14.81 29.31 -31.80
N GLY A 522 -14.65 30.62 -31.56
CA GLY A 522 -15.76 31.58 -31.50
C GLY A 522 -16.82 31.26 -30.45
N GLU A 523 -18.09 31.27 -30.86
CA GLU A 523 -19.25 31.11 -29.98
C GLU A 523 -19.32 29.72 -29.33
N ALA A 524 -18.89 28.67 -30.03
CA ALA A 524 -18.91 27.30 -29.53
C ALA A 524 -17.99 27.13 -28.30
N LYS A 525 -16.80 27.74 -28.35
CA LYS A 525 -15.85 27.76 -27.24
C LYS A 525 -16.44 28.44 -26.01
N SER A 526 -17.03 29.62 -26.18
CA SER A 526 -17.65 30.36 -25.09
C SER A 526 -18.83 29.58 -24.46
N LYS A 527 -19.65 28.91 -25.28
CA LYS A 527 -20.72 28.02 -24.80
C LYS A 527 -20.17 26.87 -23.97
N ALA A 528 -19.09 26.22 -24.41
CA ALA A 528 -18.44 25.13 -23.69
C ALA A 528 -17.88 25.58 -22.33
N GLU A 529 -17.18 26.71 -22.30
CA GLU A 529 -16.64 27.30 -21.07
C GLU A 529 -17.76 27.66 -20.08
N ASN A 530 -18.83 28.31 -20.55
CA ASN A 530 -19.98 28.64 -19.72
C ASN A 530 -20.70 27.41 -19.17
N LEU A 531 -20.85 26.36 -19.99
CA LEU A 531 -21.45 25.09 -19.57
C LEU A 531 -20.60 24.43 -18.48
N LYS A 532 -19.28 24.40 -18.63
CA LYS A 532 -18.34 23.89 -17.63
C LYS A 532 -18.43 24.66 -16.31
N LEU A 533 -18.40 25.99 -16.35
CA LEU A 533 -18.52 26.83 -15.16
C LEU A 533 -19.85 26.61 -14.44
N THR A 534 -20.95 26.47 -15.21
CA THR A 534 -22.27 26.16 -14.66
C THR A 534 -22.29 24.80 -13.95
N CYS A 535 -21.66 23.78 -14.54
CA CYS A 535 -21.58 22.46 -13.93
C CYS A 535 -20.72 22.45 -12.68
N ASN A 536 -19.58 23.16 -12.66
CA ASN A 536 -18.76 23.29 -11.45
C ASN A 536 -19.52 24.00 -10.31
N LEU A 537 -20.28 25.06 -10.62
CA LEU A 537 -21.17 25.69 -9.66
C LEU A 537 -22.20 24.70 -9.11
N ASN A 538 -22.92 23.98 -9.98
CA ASN A 538 -23.94 23.04 -9.55
C ASN A 538 -23.36 21.86 -8.74
N SER A 539 -22.19 21.36 -9.16
CA SER A 539 -21.39 20.37 -8.43
C SER A 539 -21.07 20.87 -7.01
N ALA A 540 -20.59 22.11 -6.86
CA ALA A 540 -20.34 22.69 -5.55
C ALA A 540 -21.61 22.73 -4.66
N ALA A 541 -22.78 23.01 -5.24
CA ALA A 541 -24.03 22.97 -4.50
C ALA A 541 -24.39 21.55 -4.01
N CYS A 542 -24.20 20.52 -4.85
CA CYS A 542 -24.36 19.12 -4.44
C CYS A 542 -23.37 18.74 -3.33
N LEU A 543 -22.10 19.08 -3.49
CA LEU A 543 -21.04 18.74 -2.55
C LEU A 543 -21.25 19.39 -1.18
N LEU A 544 -21.80 20.62 -1.13
CA LEU A 544 -22.23 21.25 0.11
C LEU A 544 -23.36 20.46 0.81
N LYS A 545 -24.34 19.94 0.06
CA LYS A 545 -25.39 19.05 0.61
C LYS A 545 -24.83 17.74 1.12
N LEU A 546 -23.79 17.23 0.47
CA LEU A 546 -23.05 16.04 0.88
C LEU A 546 -22.03 16.32 2.00
N GLN A 547 -21.83 17.58 2.42
CA GLN A 547 -20.80 17.97 3.39
C GLN A 547 -19.36 17.62 2.95
N CYS A 548 -19.14 17.45 1.65
CA CYS A 548 -17.83 17.29 1.02
C CYS A 548 -17.22 18.68 0.80
N PHE A 549 -16.80 19.33 1.90
CA PHE A 549 -16.46 20.75 1.88
C PHE A 549 -15.17 21.06 1.10
N ASN A 550 -14.16 20.16 1.14
CA ASN A 550 -12.91 20.37 0.39
C ASN A 550 -13.16 20.37 -1.12
N GLU A 551 -13.95 19.41 -1.59
CA GLU A 551 -14.32 19.27 -2.99
C GLU A 551 -15.23 20.42 -3.44
N ALA A 552 -16.18 20.84 -2.58
CA ALA A 552 -17.03 22.00 -2.85
C ALA A 552 -16.22 23.29 -3.01
N LYS A 553 -15.21 23.49 -2.15
CA LYS A 553 -14.27 24.62 -2.23
C LYS A 553 -13.51 24.58 -3.56
N ALA A 554 -12.89 23.45 -3.90
CA ALA A 554 -12.13 23.30 -5.14
C ALA A 554 -12.99 23.58 -6.39
N ALA A 555 -14.23 23.09 -6.42
CA ALA A 555 -15.16 23.37 -7.51
C ALA A 555 -15.51 24.86 -7.63
N CYS A 556 -15.62 25.59 -6.51
CA CYS A 556 -15.83 27.04 -6.51
C CYS A 556 -14.58 27.79 -6.99
N GLU A 557 -13.38 27.36 -6.59
CA GLU A 557 -12.11 27.98 -7.00
C GLU A 557 -11.93 27.92 -8.52
N LEU A 558 -12.23 26.77 -9.15
CA LEU A 558 -12.20 26.65 -10.61
C LEU A 558 -13.12 27.66 -11.33
N VAL A 559 -14.23 28.04 -10.69
CA VAL A 559 -15.14 29.06 -11.24
C VAL A 559 -14.57 30.46 -11.03
N LEU A 560 -13.98 30.73 -9.86
CA LEU A 560 -13.40 32.01 -9.50
C LEU A 560 -12.12 32.34 -10.27
N GLU A 561 -11.36 31.34 -10.70
CA GLU A 561 -10.20 31.52 -11.58
C GLU A 561 -10.59 32.22 -12.90
N GLN A 562 -11.77 31.91 -13.43
CA GLN A 562 -12.30 32.52 -14.66
C GLN A 562 -13.21 33.72 -14.38
N GLN A 563 -13.98 33.67 -13.30
CA GLN A 563 -14.97 34.66 -12.91
C GLN A 563 -14.77 35.04 -11.43
N GLY A 564 -13.75 35.85 -11.13
CA GLY A 564 -13.38 36.23 -9.76
C GLY A 564 -14.50 36.89 -8.95
N ASP A 565 -15.46 37.51 -9.63
CA ASP A 565 -16.60 38.21 -9.03
C ASP A 565 -17.91 37.39 -9.11
N ASN A 566 -17.83 36.09 -9.36
CA ASN A 566 -19.02 35.24 -9.36
C ASN A 566 -19.60 35.10 -7.94
N LEU A 567 -20.69 35.84 -7.69
CA LEU A 567 -21.41 35.88 -6.41
C LEU A 567 -21.73 34.48 -5.85
N LYS A 568 -22.20 33.56 -6.72
CA LYS A 568 -22.59 32.20 -6.29
C LYS A 568 -21.37 31.38 -5.88
N ALA A 569 -20.26 31.47 -6.62
CA ALA A 569 -19.03 30.75 -6.30
C ALA A 569 -18.41 31.28 -5.00
N LEU A 570 -18.33 32.60 -4.82
CA LEU A 570 -17.83 33.20 -3.58
C LEU A 570 -18.66 32.78 -2.37
N PHE A 571 -19.99 32.85 -2.48
CA PHE A 571 -20.87 32.48 -1.37
C PHE A 571 -20.81 30.98 -1.06
N ARG A 572 -20.77 30.11 -2.07
CA ARG A 572 -20.63 28.65 -1.88
C ARG A 572 -19.26 28.27 -1.32
N ARG A 573 -18.19 28.96 -1.72
CA ARG A 573 -16.87 28.78 -1.12
C ARG A 573 -16.89 29.18 0.35
N ALA A 574 -17.52 30.30 0.71
CA ALA A 574 -17.71 30.67 2.11
C ALA A 574 -18.46 29.59 2.92
N GLN A 575 -19.51 28.99 2.34
CA GLN A 575 -20.25 27.87 2.96
C GLN A 575 -19.37 26.61 3.14
N ALA A 576 -18.45 26.35 2.23
CA ALA A 576 -17.48 25.27 2.37
C ALA A 576 -16.44 25.59 3.46
N GLU A 577 -15.89 26.80 3.45
CA GLU A 577 -14.84 27.24 4.40
C GLU A 577 -15.34 27.23 5.84
N ILE A 578 -16.59 27.63 6.10
CA ILE A 578 -17.16 27.52 7.45
C ILE A 578 -17.29 26.05 7.90
N GLY A 579 -17.63 25.13 6.98
CA GLY A 579 -17.68 23.69 7.23
C GLY A 579 -16.31 23.10 7.53
N LEU A 580 -15.26 23.62 6.87
CA LEU A 580 -13.85 23.30 7.12
C LEU A 580 -13.27 23.98 8.37
N LYS A 581 -14.05 24.87 9.03
CA LYS A 581 -13.61 25.70 10.16
C LYS A 581 -12.51 26.72 9.80
N ASN A 582 -12.39 27.05 8.52
CA ASN A 582 -11.50 28.10 8.00
C ASN A 582 -12.22 29.46 8.07
N PHE A 583 -12.37 29.96 9.29
CA PHE A 583 -13.23 31.12 9.54
C PHE A 583 -12.70 32.42 8.92
N VAL A 584 -11.38 32.57 8.75
CA VAL A 584 -10.76 33.78 8.18
C VAL A 584 -11.15 33.94 6.72
N GLU A 585 -11.00 32.85 5.96
CA GLU A 585 -11.31 32.73 4.54
C GLU A 585 -12.81 32.88 4.31
N CYS A 586 -13.64 32.21 5.12
CA CYS A 586 -15.09 32.39 5.09
C CYS A 586 -15.51 33.86 5.29
N ILE A 587 -14.90 34.56 6.25
CA ILE A 587 -15.19 35.98 6.51
C ILE A 587 -14.76 36.85 5.32
N ALA A 588 -13.61 36.56 4.72
CA ALA A 588 -13.12 37.28 3.55
C ALA A 588 -14.08 37.13 2.36
N ASP A 589 -14.53 35.91 2.09
CA ASP A 589 -15.49 35.63 1.02
C ASP A 589 -16.85 36.28 1.28
N CYS A 590 -17.39 36.21 2.50
CA CYS A 590 -18.64 36.89 2.83
C CYS A 590 -18.53 38.42 2.67
N LYS A 591 -17.40 39.01 3.04
CA LYS A 591 -17.15 40.45 2.81
C LYS A 591 -17.09 40.77 1.33
N ARG A 592 -16.45 39.92 0.51
CA ARG A 592 -16.42 40.10 -0.95
C ARG A 592 -17.83 40.01 -1.55
N VAL A 593 -18.64 39.04 -1.11
CA VAL A 593 -20.06 38.94 -1.53
C VAL A 593 -20.81 40.22 -1.17
N LEU A 594 -20.66 40.74 0.05
CA LEU A 594 -21.34 41.97 0.49
C LEU A 594 -20.85 43.26 -0.19
N GLN A 595 -19.62 43.27 -0.72
CA GLN A 595 -19.14 44.36 -1.57
C GLN A 595 -19.83 44.35 -2.94
N LEU A 596 -20.15 43.17 -3.47
CA LEU A 596 -20.79 43.00 -4.77
C LEU A 596 -22.33 43.09 -4.67
N ASP A 597 -22.90 42.60 -3.57
CA ASP A 597 -24.34 42.62 -3.25
C ASP A 597 -24.52 42.93 -1.76
N ALA A 598 -24.70 44.22 -1.45
CA ALA A 598 -24.82 44.71 -0.08
C ALA A 598 -26.08 44.23 0.64
N ASP A 599 -27.11 43.79 -0.10
CA ASP A 599 -28.41 43.37 0.46
C ASP A 599 -28.53 41.86 0.67
N ASN A 600 -27.48 41.11 0.33
CA ASN A 600 -27.43 39.67 0.51
C ASN A 600 -27.59 39.26 2.00
N ARG A 601 -28.79 38.81 2.36
CA ARG A 601 -29.14 38.43 3.74
C ARG A 601 -28.37 37.21 4.21
N ASP A 602 -28.17 36.24 3.33
CA ASP A 602 -27.50 34.97 3.67
C ASP A 602 -26.01 35.19 3.94
N ALA A 603 -25.35 36.06 3.16
CA ALA A 603 -23.96 36.46 3.41
C ALA A 603 -23.80 37.23 4.73
N LYS A 604 -24.75 38.11 5.08
CA LYS A 604 -24.75 38.79 6.40
C LYS A 604 -24.88 37.78 7.54
N LEU A 605 -25.75 36.79 7.40
CA LEU A 605 -25.95 35.75 8.40
C LEU A 605 -24.70 34.88 8.55
N LEU A 606 -24.16 34.38 7.44
CA LEU A 606 -22.98 33.53 7.41
C LEU A 606 -21.74 34.25 7.98
N LEU A 607 -21.58 35.53 7.67
CA LEU A 607 -20.52 36.38 8.22
C LEU A 607 -20.60 36.47 9.76
N ARG A 608 -21.81 36.67 10.31
CA ARG A 608 -22.02 36.70 11.77
C ARG A 608 -21.69 35.35 12.39
N GLN A 609 -22.14 34.25 11.78
CA GLN A 609 -21.85 32.89 12.25
C GLN A 609 -20.34 32.62 12.27
N ALA A 610 -19.64 32.90 11.17
CA ALA A 610 -18.20 32.71 11.05
C ALA A 610 -17.42 33.57 12.06
N ALA A 611 -17.81 34.84 12.25
CA ALA A 611 -17.17 35.73 13.21
C ALA A 611 -17.36 35.27 14.67
N THR A 612 -18.54 34.77 15.02
CA THR A 612 -18.81 34.19 16.36
C THR A 612 -18.00 32.91 16.55
N ALA A 613 -18.04 31.99 15.58
CA ALA A 613 -17.28 30.74 15.64
C ALA A 613 -15.77 30.97 15.72
N GLN A 614 -15.24 31.97 15.01
CA GLN A 614 -13.83 32.36 15.09
C GLN A 614 -13.45 32.85 16.48
N LYS A 615 -14.29 33.68 17.11
CA LYS A 615 -14.06 34.18 18.48
C LYS A 615 -14.06 33.03 19.49
N GLU A 616 -15.01 32.11 19.37
CA GLU A 616 -15.08 30.92 20.23
C GLU A 616 -13.88 30.00 20.04
N ALA A 617 -13.47 29.74 18.79
CA ALA A 617 -12.28 28.95 18.49
C ALA A 617 -11.01 29.59 19.06
N THR A 618 -10.88 30.91 18.94
CA THR A 618 -9.75 31.67 19.51
C THR A 618 -9.76 31.66 21.04
N LYS A 619 -10.95 31.70 21.67
CA LYS A 619 -11.08 31.58 23.13
C LYS A 619 -10.64 30.19 23.59
N LYS A 620 -11.16 29.13 22.96
CA LYS A 620 -10.79 27.73 23.28
C LYS A 620 -9.31 27.47 23.07
N SER A 621 -8.71 27.98 21.99
CA SER A 621 -7.28 27.80 21.75
C SER A 621 -6.44 28.49 22.84
N LYS A 622 -6.79 29.71 23.25
CA LYS A 622 -6.13 30.41 24.37
C LYS A 622 -6.23 29.62 25.68
N GLU A 623 -7.39 29.04 25.98
CA GLU A 623 -7.58 28.20 27.17
C GLU A 623 -6.72 26.93 27.11
N VAL A 624 -6.67 26.26 25.94
CA VAL A 624 -5.81 25.08 25.73
C VAL A 624 -4.33 25.45 25.90
N TYR A 625 -3.86 26.53 25.26
CA TYR A 625 -2.48 27.02 25.42
C TYR A 625 -2.17 27.39 26.88
N ALA A 626 -3.09 28.07 27.57
CA ALA A 626 -2.93 28.41 28.98
C ALA A 626 -2.86 27.15 29.87
N SER A 627 -3.60 26.09 29.54
CA SER A 627 -3.54 24.83 30.28
C SER A 627 -2.24 24.06 30.02
N MET A 628 -1.77 24.00 28.77
CA MET A 628 -0.52 23.34 28.36
C MET A 628 0.74 24.02 28.90
N PHE A 629 0.74 25.35 29.04
CA PHE A 629 1.88 26.10 29.59
C PHE A 629 1.72 26.50 31.06
N GLY A 630 0.48 26.46 31.60
CA GLY A 630 0.18 26.77 33.00
C GLY A 630 0.62 25.68 33.97
N ALA A 631 0.64 24.42 33.54
CA ALA A 631 1.11 23.28 34.35
C ALA A 631 2.63 23.29 34.62
N GLY A 632 3.42 24.11 33.91
CA GLY A 632 4.87 24.24 34.09
C GLY A 632 5.31 25.45 34.92
N SER A 633 4.40 26.21 35.53
CA SER A 633 4.74 27.46 36.23
C SER A 633 4.41 27.46 37.73
N ALA A 634 4.09 26.29 38.29
CA ALA A 634 3.83 26.17 39.73
C ALA A 634 5.12 26.27 40.58
N ASP A 635 6.31 26.06 40.01
CA ASP A 635 7.59 26.10 40.77
C ASP A 635 8.39 27.41 40.65
N ALA A 636 7.85 28.44 39.98
CA ALA A 636 8.55 29.74 39.83
C ALA A 636 7.96 30.88 40.67
N LYS A 637 7.09 30.59 41.64
CA LYS A 637 6.52 31.57 42.59
C LYS A 637 6.83 31.19 44.05
N ALA A 638 8.12 31.06 44.34
CA ALA A 638 8.62 30.99 45.73
C ALA A 638 10.04 31.57 45.81
N SER A 639 10.22 32.84 45.47
CA SER A 639 11.27 33.67 46.11
C SER A 639 11.03 35.16 45.80
N ALA A 640 11.31 35.97 46.82
CA ALA A 640 11.32 37.44 46.85
C ALA A 640 9.99 38.17 47.14
N GLU A 641 9.56 38.09 48.40
CA GLU A 641 8.96 39.24 49.08
C GLU A 641 10.06 40.23 49.49
N ALA A 642 10.01 41.47 48.97
CA ALA A 642 10.45 42.69 49.66
C ALA A 642 9.89 43.94 48.94
N LYS A 643 9.21 44.82 49.70
CA LYS A 643 8.70 46.17 49.33
C LYS A 643 9.58 47.25 50.02
N PRO A 644 9.48 48.59 49.74
CA PRO A 644 9.06 49.32 48.52
C PRO A 644 9.87 50.64 48.16
N THR A 645 9.80 51.07 46.88
CA THR A 645 9.74 52.47 46.32
C THR A 645 10.95 53.46 46.38
N PRO A 646 10.98 54.62 45.65
CA PRO A 646 10.95 54.83 44.16
C PRO A 646 11.92 55.93 43.63
N LYS A 647 12.22 55.97 42.31
CA LYS A 647 12.29 57.17 41.39
C LYS A 647 13.34 57.09 40.26
N ALA A 648 12.91 57.63 39.10
CA ALA A 648 13.64 58.34 38.02
C ALA A 648 14.18 57.59 36.79
N GLU A 649 13.55 57.86 35.63
CA GLU A 649 14.15 57.94 34.28
C GLU A 649 15.07 59.20 34.15
N PRO A 650 15.88 59.45 33.07
CA PRO A 650 15.86 58.89 31.70
C PRO A 650 17.22 58.60 30.97
N ARG A 651 17.12 57.80 29.87
CA ARG A 651 17.83 57.76 28.53
C ARG A 651 19.18 58.52 28.27
N PRO A 652 19.89 58.29 27.12
CA PRO A 652 20.44 57.08 26.47
C PRO A 652 21.87 57.36 25.84
N ARG A 653 22.32 56.54 24.85
CA ARG A 653 23.45 56.67 23.87
C ARG A 653 24.73 55.86 24.20
N ALA A 654 25.06 54.84 23.39
CA ALA A 654 25.96 54.83 22.20
C ALA A 654 27.45 54.77 22.62
N ALA A 655 28.42 54.13 21.97
CA ALA A 655 28.58 53.14 20.89
C ALA A 655 30.08 52.73 20.93
N ALA A 656 30.45 51.58 20.31
CA ALA A 656 31.83 51.17 19.94
C ALA A 656 32.78 50.79 21.11
N THR A 657 33.72 49.83 21.08
CA THR A 657 34.39 49.04 20.02
C THR A 657 35.15 47.86 20.68
N ALA A 658 35.19 46.72 19.96
CA ALA A 658 36.25 45.70 19.84
C ALA A 658 37.10 45.24 21.06
N THR A 659 37.01 43.94 21.38
CA THR A 659 38.12 42.93 21.37
C THR A 659 37.56 41.54 21.74
N ALA A 660 38.09 40.48 21.12
CA ALA A 660 37.71 39.06 21.24
C ALA A 660 38.92 38.23 21.75
N PRO A 661 38.89 36.89 21.97
CA PRO A 661 37.79 35.92 22.22
C PRO A 661 38.04 35.09 23.54
N PRO A 662 37.28 34.02 23.88
CA PRO A 662 37.43 32.70 23.24
C PRO A 662 36.12 31.91 22.97
N ALA A 663 36.23 31.07 21.92
CA ALA A 663 35.62 29.76 21.62
C ALA A 663 34.11 29.47 21.81
N PRO A 664 33.39 29.04 20.74
CA PRO A 664 31.96 28.71 20.77
C PRO A 664 31.67 27.22 20.99
N GLY A 665 30.71 26.93 21.88
CA GLY A 665 29.93 25.69 21.88
C GLY A 665 28.68 25.87 21.01
N LEU A 666 28.54 25.05 19.96
CA LEU A 666 27.46 25.13 18.98
C LEU A 666 26.92 23.73 18.69
N LEU A 667 25.96 23.27 19.50
CA LEU A 667 25.09 22.12 19.20
C LEU A 667 23.69 22.37 19.76
N GLY A 668 23.00 23.38 19.21
CA GLY A 668 21.64 23.74 19.63
C GLY A 668 20.73 24.37 18.58
N SER A 669 21.19 24.70 17.36
CA SER A 669 20.33 25.41 16.39
C SER A 669 20.33 24.87 14.94
N LEU A 670 20.95 23.72 14.66
CA LEU A 670 20.90 23.12 13.32
C LEU A 670 19.64 22.28 13.03
N TYR A 671 18.77 22.08 14.03
CA TYR A 671 17.57 21.25 13.87
C TYR A 671 16.32 22.00 13.34
N GLN A 672 16.31 23.34 13.35
CA GLN A 672 15.14 24.10 12.89
C GLN A 672 15.22 24.59 11.44
N HIS A 673 16.39 24.61 10.80
CA HIS A 673 16.52 25.02 9.39
C HIS A 673 16.55 23.84 8.41
N VAL A 674 16.90 22.63 8.85
CA VAL A 674 16.87 21.42 8.00
C VAL A 674 15.44 20.89 7.80
N ALA A 675 14.57 21.02 8.81
CA ALA A 675 13.17 20.61 8.73
C ALA A 675 12.33 21.52 7.79
N ALA A 676 12.62 22.83 7.75
CA ALA A 676 11.96 23.77 6.84
C ALA A 676 12.37 23.55 5.37
N PHE A 677 13.63 23.16 5.13
CA PHE A 677 14.13 22.86 3.79
C PHE A 677 13.53 21.54 3.24
N PHE A 678 13.37 20.51 4.09
CA PHE A 678 12.74 19.24 3.71
C PHE A 678 11.24 19.36 3.42
N HIS A 679 10.50 20.18 4.18
CA HIS A 679 9.07 20.40 3.91
C HIS A 679 8.79 21.27 2.68
N PHE A 680 9.68 22.23 2.36
CA PHE A 680 9.59 23.05 1.16
C PHE A 680 9.89 22.24 -0.11
N TRP A 681 10.92 21.39 -0.09
CA TRP A 681 11.26 20.51 -1.23
C TRP A 681 10.26 19.37 -1.45
N ASN A 682 9.69 18.77 -0.40
CA ASN A 682 8.65 17.74 -0.55
C ASN A 682 7.35 18.29 -1.17
N ARG A 683 7.03 19.57 -0.93
CA ARG A 683 5.88 20.24 -1.59
C ARG A 683 6.13 20.56 -3.06
N LEU A 684 7.35 20.95 -3.44
CA LEU A 684 7.72 21.19 -4.83
C LEU A 684 7.82 19.90 -5.65
N ALA A 685 8.38 18.82 -5.07
CA ALA A 685 8.51 17.52 -5.73
C ALA A 685 7.16 16.84 -6.01
N TRP A 686 6.15 17.04 -5.16
CA TRP A 686 4.82 16.47 -5.37
C TRP A 686 3.94 17.26 -6.34
N SER A 687 4.06 18.60 -6.40
CA SER A 687 3.30 19.39 -7.40
C SER A 687 3.87 19.28 -8.82
N GLY A 688 5.19 19.09 -8.96
CA GLY A 688 5.85 18.88 -10.25
C GLY A 688 5.63 17.48 -10.84
N MET A 689 5.70 16.42 -10.01
CA MET A 689 5.58 15.03 -10.50
C MET A 689 4.14 14.63 -10.85
N SER A 690 3.12 15.21 -10.21
CA SER A 690 1.71 14.97 -10.58
C SER A 690 1.35 15.53 -11.97
N THR A 691 2.07 16.55 -12.45
CA THR A 691 1.81 17.20 -13.75
C THR A 691 2.57 16.53 -14.90
N ILE A 692 3.66 15.82 -14.61
CA ILE A 692 4.49 15.12 -15.61
C ILE A 692 4.05 13.66 -15.79
N PHE A 693 3.64 12.96 -14.73
CA PHE A 693 3.16 11.56 -14.88
C PHE A 693 1.74 11.43 -15.46
N GLY A 694 0.96 12.52 -15.51
CA GLY A 694 -0.33 12.56 -16.20
C GLY A 694 -0.25 12.87 -17.70
N ARG A 695 0.94 13.15 -18.26
CA ARG A 695 1.11 13.61 -19.66
C ARG A 695 1.98 12.70 -20.54
N LEU A 696 2.47 11.56 -20.04
CA LEU A 696 3.16 10.53 -20.85
C LEU A 696 2.43 9.19 -20.77
N MET A 697 1.40 9.03 -21.62
CA MET A 697 0.93 7.81 -22.32
C MET A 697 -0.57 8.01 -22.65
N PRO A 698 -0.89 8.33 -23.91
CA PRO A 698 -1.20 7.23 -24.84
C PRO A 698 -0.59 7.42 -26.22
N ARG A 699 0.14 6.40 -26.71
CA ARG A 699 0.18 5.89 -28.10
C ARG A 699 1.49 5.14 -28.38
N LEU A 700 1.53 3.87 -28.03
CA LEU A 700 2.12 2.77 -28.79
C LEU A 700 1.31 1.53 -28.34
N ARG A 701 0.57 0.81 -29.18
CA ARG A 701 0.99 0.30 -30.48
C ARG A 701 -0.24 -0.19 -31.24
N ASP A 702 -0.44 0.33 -32.45
CA ASP A 702 -1.06 -0.44 -33.52
C ASP A 702 -0.31 -0.10 -34.80
N ARG A 703 0.52 -1.06 -35.24
CA ARG A 703 0.99 -1.37 -36.59
C ARG A 703 2.29 -2.17 -36.51
N SER A 704 2.21 -3.37 -37.11
CA SER A 704 3.18 -4.46 -37.29
C SER A 704 3.68 -5.17 -36.04
#